data_AF-A0A2S1L9M6-F1
#
_entry.id   AF-A0A2S1L9M6-F1
#
_cell.length_a   1.000
_cell.length_b   1.000
_cell.length_c   1.000
_cell.angle_alpha   90.00
_cell.angle_beta   90.00
_cell.angle_gamma   90.00
#
_symmetry.space_group_name_H-M   'P 1'
#
loop_
_entity.id
_entity.type
_entity.pdbx_description
1 polymer ?
#
loop_
_entity_poly.entity_id
_entity_poly.type
_entity_poly.pdbx_seq_one_letter_code
_entity_poly.pdbx_strand_id
1 'polypeptide(L)'
;MKETTNKYLIVALLIGVVFHSSAIFFTLESTYDALIHMFFAQHYATSWFEPWNYSWYTGFTVMGYPPLVHQTIGLLSLIGGLKFGMFTVAIIGIILFITGVYRYTLMITGDRNVAGYAAIVSVFSSSFVETLHIFGQLPSIVGVSILMHCMPEIYLWIKNGKIKYFFRSLSLLAVTITSHHVTPIFGMVFFIFPLIGTVIMDVAREQVDSYKDIKFKLFLQTFFKLFKRIMAFGMSSLFLIIFCIFPYWVNSKANPITQVPIPHGSRDNFLEVTSSGLMFFVIPWGILFFILPYIIYRYYSKRYICFGLSISLLVVLGTGGTTPIPLKVLGETAFNILTLDRFTLWASIMSLPMFGEFVYRLIEGDLKVAIQQRFGNVYHRILGACFAGSFLFFAGFTITLGYFRPFQPQKINTLPLVNFLNQDQHDQWRFLPLGFGDQMATLSSQTKAKTVDGNYHSARRLPELTSRAIERLENSKFRGMEGIGSLQQFLTVPEKYNLKYVFSNDKFYDPILYFCGWHRLSLLENGIMVWEKLNVAPLPKVLPKDEVPLFLKLMWGIIPVLTVILAFVINVQSIFYKALKIKNVVKPDFFKFAVPYNKFPFKIIVVLHLWVILLGVVISYGMYQAYMFNATQVSPTNVVKAYYDALDYKYYEKAHSYIDPKSHLAISQFMLETSVADGILNSYAKLDAIEIEIIKSSKERATLVAHTKWITPLEIIKKDYYHETISQNGTWYLLPQKQPLDIPPDQFLADNTTEYFKQGRRKITTQQTYHEDVLKQPELEILSAKLIQYNNEYIIIGELQNIDNFPADVVLKSTLYNNHDKVLATFNAKDVIKHKIMPKETTSFKVNFEEISWLKKDVAQPTTFNPNEYTPKDISETPANFDIQSAGNVAITDFYIQVTLSDLEIENNHLKGTLFNYGIQEVTVPELLISYYTDQKELLYVDHYFLREGVRVQRKQYFDYKMLDLTKCKIILSSLATCYVNGLPNGDLARTIIPKRDREVEKELLQKVNGKGFSYIKIEMNNYIGNPK
;
A
#
# COMPACT_ATOMS: atom_id res chain seq x y z
N MET A 1 17.71 32.83 -44.15
CA MET A 1 16.82 33.19 -43.03
C MET A 1 17.48 32.79 -41.71
N LYS A 2 17.66 33.73 -40.78
CA LYS A 2 18.16 33.44 -39.42
C LYS A 2 17.16 32.51 -38.72
N GLU A 3 17.59 31.34 -38.25
CA GLU A 3 16.73 30.47 -37.43
C GLU A 3 16.44 31.18 -36.10
N THR A 4 15.21 31.65 -35.91
CA THR A 4 14.75 32.22 -34.64
C THR A 4 14.35 31.10 -33.68
N THR A 5 14.54 31.33 -32.38
CA THR A 5 14.09 30.42 -31.32
C THR A 5 12.57 30.29 -31.36
N ASN A 6 12.03 29.09 -31.13
CA ASN A 6 10.58 28.89 -31.18
C ASN A 6 9.92 29.53 -29.95
N LYS A 7 9.13 30.59 -30.15
CA LYS A 7 8.43 31.31 -29.08
C LYS A 7 7.53 30.39 -28.23
N TYR A 8 6.84 29.43 -28.85
CA TYR A 8 5.92 28.53 -28.17
C TYR A 8 6.65 27.55 -27.24
N LEU A 9 7.86 27.11 -27.61
CA LEU A 9 8.69 26.28 -26.72
C LEU A 9 9.15 27.05 -25.48
N ILE A 10 9.56 28.32 -25.65
CA ILE A 10 9.97 29.15 -24.51
C ILE A 10 8.78 29.36 -23.57
N VAL A 11 7.60 29.67 -24.12
CA VAL A 11 6.36 29.82 -23.35
C VAL A 11 6.03 28.51 -22.62
N ALA A 12 6.10 27.36 -23.29
CA ALA A 12 5.85 26.07 -22.67
C ALA A 12 6.82 25.79 -21.49
N LEU A 13 8.10 26.11 -21.63
CA LEU A 13 9.08 25.93 -20.56
C LEU A 13 8.83 26.87 -19.37
N LEU A 14 8.53 28.14 -19.62
CA LEU A 14 8.22 29.10 -18.57
C LEU A 14 6.94 28.69 -17.81
N ILE A 15 5.88 28.36 -18.53
CA ILE A 15 4.62 27.90 -17.93
C ILE A 15 4.85 26.59 -17.19
N GLY A 16 5.53 25.62 -17.79
CA GLY A 16 5.78 24.31 -17.19
C GLY A 16 6.59 24.41 -15.90
N VAL A 17 7.65 25.21 -15.87
CA VAL A 17 8.41 25.46 -14.63
C VAL A 17 7.53 26.17 -13.61
N VAL A 18 6.87 27.28 -13.95
CA VAL A 18 6.06 28.03 -12.97
C VAL A 18 4.91 27.17 -12.41
N PHE A 19 4.16 26.50 -13.28
CA PHE A 19 3.00 25.68 -12.92
C PHE A 19 3.40 24.44 -12.11
N HIS A 20 4.30 23.61 -12.64
CA HIS A 20 4.66 22.39 -11.94
C HIS A 20 5.55 22.66 -10.74
N SER A 21 6.53 23.58 -10.81
CA SER A 21 7.40 23.87 -9.66
C SER A 21 6.62 24.48 -8.50
N SER A 22 5.58 25.27 -8.74
CA SER A 22 4.70 25.73 -7.65
C SER A 22 3.85 24.59 -7.09
N ALA A 23 3.29 23.74 -7.94
CA ALA A 23 2.43 22.63 -7.51
C ALA A 23 3.19 21.53 -6.73
N ILE A 24 4.42 21.17 -7.13
CA ILE A 24 5.20 20.10 -6.46
C ILE A 24 5.49 20.40 -4.99
N PHE A 25 5.52 21.67 -4.56
CA PHE A 25 5.66 22.02 -3.13
C PHE A 25 4.49 21.54 -2.28
N PHE A 26 3.31 21.39 -2.88
CA PHE A 26 2.12 20.91 -2.19
C PHE A 26 1.88 19.42 -2.43
N THR A 27 2.20 18.91 -3.63
CA THR A 27 1.81 17.55 -4.01
C THR A 27 2.92 16.52 -3.82
N LEU A 28 4.19 16.83 -4.09
CA LEU A 28 5.22 15.82 -4.32
C LEU A 28 5.48 14.94 -3.08
N GLU A 29 5.48 15.53 -1.89
CA GLU A 29 5.64 14.79 -0.62
C GLU A 29 4.43 13.90 -0.27
N SER A 30 3.26 14.18 -0.87
CA SER A 30 2.03 13.39 -0.67
C SER A 30 1.79 12.33 -1.75
N THR A 31 2.72 12.19 -2.70
CA THR A 31 2.63 11.18 -3.75
C THR A 31 3.00 9.79 -3.24
N TYR A 32 2.63 8.76 -4.01
CA TYR A 32 2.86 7.36 -3.68
C TYR A 32 4.36 6.98 -3.62
N ASP A 33 5.15 7.31 -4.66
CA ASP A 33 6.52 6.79 -4.81
C ASP A 33 7.64 7.78 -4.42
N ALA A 34 7.36 9.08 -4.30
CA ALA A 34 8.43 10.08 -4.14
C ALA A 34 9.27 9.87 -2.87
N LEU A 35 8.64 9.50 -1.75
CA LEU A 35 9.34 9.26 -0.49
C LEU A 35 10.24 8.00 -0.56
N ILE A 36 9.88 7.02 -1.38
CA ILE A 36 10.70 5.84 -1.66
C ILE A 36 11.95 6.26 -2.43
N HIS A 37 11.83 7.13 -3.43
CA HIS A 37 12.97 7.65 -4.18
C HIS A 37 13.90 8.50 -3.30
N MET A 38 13.34 9.23 -2.34
CA MET A 38 14.11 9.96 -1.33
C MET A 38 14.90 9.00 -0.41
N PHE A 39 14.30 7.88 0.00
CA PHE A 39 14.97 6.85 0.78
C PHE A 39 16.15 6.21 0.01
N PHE A 40 15.96 5.83 -1.26
CA PHE A 40 17.07 5.31 -2.08
C PHE A 40 18.16 6.36 -2.29
N ALA A 41 17.79 7.64 -2.44
CA ALA A 41 18.77 8.71 -2.57
C ALA A 41 19.61 8.90 -1.30
N GLN A 42 19.00 8.75 -0.12
CA GLN A 42 19.73 8.80 1.16
C GLN A 42 20.79 7.70 1.24
N HIS A 43 20.46 6.49 0.80
CA HIS A 43 21.44 5.40 0.73
C HIS A 43 22.66 5.78 -0.11
N TYR A 44 22.47 6.42 -1.27
CA TYR A 44 23.60 6.88 -2.08
C TYR A 44 24.34 8.07 -1.45
N ALA A 45 23.66 8.96 -0.73
CA ALA A 45 24.29 10.07 -0.04
C ALA A 45 25.23 9.61 1.08
N THR A 46 24.93 8.51 1.77
CA THR A 46 25.73 8.01 2.90
C THR A 46 26.60 6.80 2.58
N SER A 47 26.25 6.00 1.58
CA SER A 47 26.82 4.66 1.35
C SER A 47 26.87 4.29 -0.14
N TRP A 48 27.42 5.20 -0.95
CA TRP A 48 27.42 5.15 -2.42
C TRP A 48 27.72 3.79 -3.07
N PHE A 49 28.77 3.11 -2.61
CA PHE A 49 29.25 1.84 -3.17
C PHE A 49 28.76 0.59 -2.41
N GLU A 50 27.96 0.75 -1.37
CA GLU A 50 27.43 -0.38 -0.62
C GLU A 50 26.14 -0.88 -1.28
N PRO A 51 26.08 -2.11 -1.82
CA PRO A 51 24.85 -2.62 -2.43
C PRO A 51 23.80 -3.08 -1.41
N TRP A 52 24.17 -3.28 -0.15
CA TRP A 52 23.28 -3.80 0.88
C TRP A 52 22.75 -2.68 1.79
N ASN A 53 21.44 -2.66 2.03
CA ASN A 53 20.78 -1.73 2.94
C ASN A 53 20.03 -2.50 4.03
N TYR A 54 20.31 -2.19 5.30
CA TYR A 54 19.75 -2.88 6.45
C TYR A 54 18.44 -2.30 6.98
N SER A 55 17.96 -1.18 6.43
CA SER A 55 16.89 -0.40 7.03
C SER A 55 15.53 -1.09 6.95
N TRP A 56 15.30 -1.93 5.93
CA TRP A 56 14.04 -2.64 5.68
C TRP A 56 14.24 -4.15 5.58
N TYR A 57 13.17 -4.92 5.86
CA TYR A 57 13.07 -6.37 5.62
C TYR A 57 14.22 -7.22 6.19
N THR A 58 14.86 -6.77 7.27
CA THR A 58 16.10 -7.35 7.84
C THR A 58 17.38 -7.20 7.00
N GLY A 59 17.27 -6.60 5.81
CA GLY A 59 18.36 -6.38 4.87
C GLY A 59 17.92 -6.69 3.44
N PHE A 60 18.24 -5.80 2.52
CA PHE A 60 17.99 -6.01 1.10
C PHE A 60 19.02 -5.33 0.21
N THR A 61 19.05 -5.74 -1.05
CA THR A 61 19.95 -5.19 -2.07
C THR A 61 19.33 -4.01 -2.81
N VAL A 62 20.02 -2.86 -2.84
CA VAL A 62 19.62 -1.69 -3.64
C VAL A 62 19.85 -1.91 -5.14
N MET A 63 20.58 -2.96 -5.53
CA MET A 63 20.77 -3.35 -6.93
C MET A 63 19.50 -3.91 -7.59
N GLY A 64 18.35 -3.86 -6.91
CA GLY A 64 17.04 -4.17 -7.47
C GLY A 64 16.36 -3.01 -8.19
N TYR A 65 16.87 -1.78 -8.16
CA TYR A 65 16.24 -0.61 -8.79
C TYR A 65 17.26 0.24 -9.56
N PRO A 66 17.02 0.66 -10.83
CA PRO A 66 17.95 1.50 -11.59
C PRO A 66 18.39 2.76 -10.82
N PRO A 67 19.70 3.00 -10.71
CA PRO A 67 20.21 3.87 -9.66
C PRO A 67 20.32 5.34 -10.07
N LEU A 68 20.27 5.70 -11.36
CA LEU A 68 20.71 7.03 -11.81
C LEU A 68 19.90 8.18 -11.18
N VAL A 69 18.58 8.05 -11.15
CA VAL A 69 17.71 9.10 -10.59
C VAL A 69 17.99 9.26 -9.09
N HIS A 70 18.13 8.16 -8.35
CA HIS A 70 18.43 8.17 -6.92
C HIS A 70 19.83 8.72 -6.63
N GLN A 71 20.83 8.32 -7.41
CA GLN A 71 22.19 8.84 -7.35
C GLN A 71 22.23 10.35 -7.64
N THR A 72 21.44 10.84 -8.59
CA THR A 72 21.36 12.27 -8.91
C THR A 72 20.73 13.05 -7.76
N ILE A 73 19.64 12.53 -7.15
CA ILE A 73 19.05 13.12 -5.94
C ILE A 73 20.07 13.11 -4.80
N GLY A 74 20.78 12.01 -4.59
CA GLY A 74 21.81 11.86 -3.56
C GLY A 74 22.96 12.86 -3.72
N LEU A 75 23.47 13.06 -4.95
CA LEU A 75 24.50 14.07 -5.23
C LEU A 75 24.00 15.50 -4.95
N LEU A 76 22.79 15.83 -5.41
CA LEU A 76 22.20 17.16 -5.19
C LEU A 76 21.80 17.38 -3.73
N SER A 77 21.59 16.31 -2.96
CA SER A 77 21.31 16.41 -1.53
C SER A 77 22.47 16.98 -0.73
N LEU A 78 23.70 16.89 -1.24
CA LEU A 78 24.88 17.51 -0.62
C LEU A 78 24.84 19.05 -0.68
N ILE A 79 23.99 19.64 -1.53
CA ILE A 79 23.85 21.10 -1.67
C ILE A 79 22.80 21.65 -0.70
N GLY A 80 21.63 20.99 -0.60
CA GLY A 80 20.46 21.53 0.13
C GLY A 80 19.60 20.48 0.84
N GLY A 81 20.13 19.28 1.07
CA GLY A 81 19.42 18.15 1.66
C GLY A 81 18.59 17.33 0.66
N LEU A 82 18.09 16.17 1.10
CA LEU A 82 17.39 15.20 0.25
C LEU A 82 16.17 15.80 -0.47
N LYS A 83 15.39 16.62 0.24
CA LYS A 83 14.23 17.31 -0.34
C LYS A 83 14.64 18.22 -1.48
N PHE A 84 15.66 19.06 -1.28
CA PHE A 84 16.18 19.92 -2.34
C PHE A 84 16.61 19.11 -3.57
N GLY A 85 17.34 17.99 -3.37
CA GLY A 85 17.75 17.10 -4.44
C GLY A 85 16.55 16.52 -5.22
N MET A 86 15.53 16.04 -4.51
CA MET A 86 14.33 15.45 -5.11
C MET A 86 13.55 16.47 -5.95
N PHE A 87 13.32 17.67 -5.39
CA PHE A 87 12.63 18.76 -6.08
C PHE A 87 13.42 19.23 -7.31
N THR A 88 14.74 19.34 -7.20
CA THR A 88 15.60 19.74 -8.33
C THR A 88 15.53 18.72 -9.47
N VAL A 89 15.58 17.41 -9.16
CA VAL A 89 15.45 16.35 -10.18
C VAL A 89 14.05 16.35 -10.80
N ALA A 90 13.00 16.62 -10.03
CA ALA A 90 11.64 16.76 -10.58
C ALA A 90 11.56 17.92 -11.59
N ILE A 91 12.15 19.09 -11.29
CA ILE A 91 12.23 20.24 -12.19
C ILE A 91 13.01 19.91 -13.47
N ILE A 92 14.15 19.21 -13.35
CA ILE A 92 14.91 18.72 -14.51
C ILE A 92 14.05 17.78 -15.34
N GLY A 93 13.29 16.88 -14.70
CA GLY A 93 12.34 15.97 -15.35
C GLY A 93 11.27 16.71 -16.15
N ILE A 94 10.68 17.78 -15.60
CA ILE A 94 9.69 18.64 -16.28
C ILE A 94 10.29 19.28 -17.53
N ILE A 95 11.47 19.87 -17.42
CA ILE A 95 12.16 20.52 -18.55
C ILE A 95 12.45 19.49 -19.64
N LEU A 96 13.02 18.33 -19.27
CA LEU A 96 13.31 17.25 -20.19
C LEU A 96 12.03 16.68 -20.84
N PHE A 97 10.92 16.62 -20.13
CA PHE A 97 9.67 16.15 -20.70
C PHE A 97 9.19 17.09 -21.81
N ILE A 98 9.08 18.39 -21.52
CA ILE A 98 8.60 19.40 -22.46
C ILE A 98 9.52 19.49 -23.69
N THR A 99 10.84 19.54 -23.49
CA THR A 99 11.78 19.57 -24.62
C THR A 99 11.79 18.24 -25.39
N GLY A 100 11.56 17.12 -24.71
CA GLY A 100 11.44 15.80 -25.29
C GLY A 100 10.25 15.72 -26.24
N VAL A 101 9.06 16.14 -25.79
CA VAL A 101 7.84 16.20 -26.61
C VAL A 101 8.02 17.11 -27.82
N TYR A 102 8.65 18.29 -27.63
CA TYR A 102 8.97 19.18 -28.75
C TYR A 102 9.84 18.48 -29.80
N ARG A 103 10.93 17.85 -29.38
CA ARG A 103 11.87 17.18 -30.30
C ARG A 103 11.25 15.96 -30.98
N TYR A 104 10.47 15.18 -30.24
CA TYR A 104 9.74 14.04 -30.77
C TYR A 104 8.73 14.47 -31.83
N THR A 105 7.91 15.48 -31.52
CA THR A 105 6.91 16.03 -32.45
C THR A 105 7.56 16.62 -33.68
N LEU A 106 8.70 17.30 -33.52
CA LEU A 106 9.43 17.88 -34.64
C LEU A 106 9.92 16.79 -35.61
N MET A 107 10.39 15.65 -35.10
CA MET A 107 10.78 14.51 -35.93
C MET A 107 9.58 13.89 -36.65
N ILE A 108 8.46 13.71 -35.95
CA ILE A 108 7.25 13.11 -36.51
C ILE A 108 6.65 13.99 -37.61
N THR A 109 6.45 15.29 -37.34
CA THR A 109 5.66 16.19 -38.20
C THR A 109 6.51 16.98 -39.20
N GLY A 110 7.80 17.20 -38.89
CA GLY A 110 8.68 18.09 -39.66
C GLY A 110 8.33 19.57 -39.55
N ASP A 111 7.45 19.96 -38.61
CA ASP A 111 6.97 21.33 -38.45
C ASP A 111 7.31 21.90 -37.05
N ARG A 112 7.95 23.08 -37.04
CA ARG A 112 8.35 23.75 -35.80
C ARG A 112 7.16 24.34 -35.04
N ASN A 113 6.15 24.87 -35.72
CA ASN A 113 4.96 25.43 -35.08
C ASN A 113 4.17 24.33 -34.39
N VAL A 114 3.95 23.21 -35.08
CA VAL A 114 3.28 22.03 -34.50
C VAL A 114 4.03 21.50 -33.28
N ALA A 115 5.36 21.37 -33.36
CA ALA A 115 6.18 21.00 -32.21
C ALA A 115 6.07 21.99 -31.05
N GLY A 116 5.95 23.29 -31.34
CA GLY A 116 5.71 24.34 -30.35
C GLY A 116 4.37 24.19 -29.63
N TYR A 117 3.30 23.93 -30.37
CA TYR A 117 1.97 23.65 -29.80
C TYR A 117 1.96 22.34 -29.00
N ALA A 118 2.63 21.29 -29.47
CA ALA A 118 2.81 20.04 -28.73
C ALA A 118 3.51 20.26 -27.38
N ALA A 119 4.53 21.13 -27.35
CA ALA A 119 5.22 21.49 -26.11
C ALA A 119 4.27 22.20 -25.12
N ILE A 120 3.44 23.14 -25.58
CA ILE A 120 2.47 23.82 -24.71
C ILE A 120 1.46 22.83 -24.13
N VAL A 121 0.86 21.97 -24.96
CA VAL A 121 -0.10 20.99 -24.45
C VAL A 121 0.57 19.91 -23.59
N SER A 122 1.86 19.63 -23.77
CA SER A 122 2.53 18.66 -22.90
C SER A 122 2.58 19.09 -21.42
N VAL A 123 2.61 20.41 -21.15
CA VAL A 123 2.59 20.97 -19.79
C VAL A 123 1.34 20.52 -19.02
N PHE A 124 0.18 20.56 -19.66
CA PHE A 124 -1.09 20.20 -19.02
C PHE A 124 -1.57 18.79 -19.39
N SER A 125 -0.67 17.93 -19.89
CA SER A 125 -0.99 16.56 -20.22
C SER A 125 -1.41 15.80 -18.96
N SER A 126 -2.65 15.31 -18.92
CA SER A 126 -3.20 14.65 -17.73
C SER A 126 -2.34 13.49 -17.24
N SER A 127 -1.83 12.65 -18.14
CA SER A 127 -0.92 11.56 -17.79
C SER A 127 0.41 12.01 -17.18
N PHE A 128 0.97 13.13 -17.64
CA PHE A 128 2.20 13.68 -17.07
C PHE A 128 1.92 14.27 -15.68
N VAL A 129 0.83 15.02 -15.56
CA VAL A 129 0.37 15.61 -14.31
C VAL A 129 0.12 14.52 -13.27
N GLU A 130 -0.57 13.44 -13.63
CA GLU A 130 -0.82 12.29 -12.76
C GLU A 130 0.49 11.59 -12.33
N THR A 131 1.36 11.28 -13.29
CA THR A 131 2.64 10.60 -13.00
C THR A 131 3.52 11.40 -12.04
N LEU A 132 3.49 12.74 -12.14
CA LEU A 132 4.30 13.62 -11.29
C LEU A 132 3.62 13.97 -9.96
N HIS A 133 2.36 14.39 -9.99
CA HIS A 133 1.66 14.99 -8.84
C HIS A 133 0.80 14.00 -8.05
N ILE A 134 0.51 12.81 -8.58
CA ILE A 134 -0.19 11.75 -7.83
C ILE A 134 0.75 10.60 -7.52
N PHE A 135 1.44 10.05 -8.53
CA PHE A 135 2.31 8.88 -8.32
C PHE A 135 3.72 9.24 -7.88
N GLY A 136 4.29 10.37 -8.33
CA GLY A 136 5.66 10.76 -7.96
C GLY A 136 6.76 9.91 -8.61
N GLN A 137 6.47 9.28 -9.76
CA GLN A 137 7.37 8.33 -10.44
C GLN A 137 8.50 9.03 -11.22
N LEU A 138 9.43 9.65 -10.50
CA LEU A 138 10.54 10.41 -11.09
C LEU A 138 11.39 9.59 -12.08
N PRO A 139 11.76 8.31 -11.81
CA PRO A 139 12.50 7.48 -12.76
C PRO A 139 11.78 7.27 -14.10
N SER A 140 10.46 7.06 -14.05
CA SER A 140 9.63 6.91 -15.26
C SER A 140 9.62 8.19 -16.09
N ILE A 141 9.44 9.34 -15.44
CA ILE A 141 9.43 10.66 -16.07
C ILE A 141 10.76 10.96 -16.75
N VAL A 142 11.88 10.80 -16.04
CA VAL A 142 13.22 11.06 -16.60
C VAL A 142 13.50 10.09 -17.75
N GLY A 143 13.20 8.80 -17.58
CA GLY A 143 13.40 7.78 -18.60
C GLY A 143 12.64 8.09 -19.90
N VAL A 144 11.33 8.35 -19.84
CA VAL A 144 10.53 8.61 -21.06
C VAL A 144 10.90 9.93 -21.73
N SER A 145 11.27 10.93 -20.93
CA SER A 145 11.72 12.23 -21.43
C SER A 145 13.00 12.12 -22.26
N ILE A 146 13.97 11.34 -21.78
CA ILE A 146 15.24 11.12 -22.50
C ILE A 146 15.03 10.19 -23.69
N LEU A 147 14.13 9.20 -23.61
CA LEU A 147 13.73 8.38 -24.76
C LEU A 147 13.21 9.25 -25.92
N MET A 148 12.37 10.25 -25.62
CA MET A 148 11.88 11.20 -26.62
C MET A 148 12.99 12.06 -27.24
N HIS A 149 14.03 12.40 -26.49
CA HIS A 149 15.23 13.05 -27.02
C HIS A 149 16.09 12.12 -27.88
N CYS A 150 16.08 10.82 -27.57
CA CYS A 150 16.83 9.80 -28.28
C CYS A 150 16.22 9.51 -29.67
N MET A 151 14.89 9.49 -29.79
CA MET A 151 14.18 9.14 -31.03
C MET A 151 14.67 9.90 -32.29
N PRO A 152 14.80 11.24 -32.30
CA PRO A 152 15.31 11.96 -33.46
C PRO A 152 16.74 11.55 -33.86
N GLU A 153 17.60 11.21 -32.90
CA GLU A 153 18.97 10.79 -33.17
C GLU A 153 18.99 9.38 -33.79
N ILE A 154 18.13 8.46 -33.32
CA ILE A 154 17.94 7.13 -33.91
C ILE A 154 17.47 7.26 -35.36
N TYR A 155 16.45 8.09 -35.61
CA TYR A 155 15.94 8.36 -36.96
C TYR A 155 17.07 8.78 -37.92
N LEU A 156 17.88 9.75 -37.49
CA LEU A 156 18.96 10.31 -38.31
C LEU A 156 20.11 9.32 -38.50
N TRP A 157 20.40 8.44 -37.54
CA TRP A 157 21.38 7.37 -37.72
C TRP A 157 20.93 6.38 -38.81
N ILE A 158 19.72 5.85 -38.69
CA ILE A 158 19.22 4.82 -39.61
C ILE A 158 19.13 5.39 -41.02
N LYS A 159 18.57 6.60 -41.17
CA LYS A 159 18.43 7.25 -42.47
C LYS A 159 19.77 7.63 -43.09
N ASN A 160 20.63 8.37 -42.36
CA ASN A 160 21.80 9.02 -42.95
C ASN A 160 23.09 8.21 -42.80
N GLY A 161 23.16 7.26 -41.86
CA GLY A 161 24.36 6.47 -41.57
C GLY A 161 25.53 7.26 -40.98
N LYS A 162 25.29 8.48 -40.46
CA LYS A 162 26.36 9.32 -39.89
C LYS A 162 26.66 8.87 -38.46
N ILE A 163 27.91 8.46 -38.21
CA ILE A 163 28.39 7.92 -36.93
C ILE A 163 28.09 8.83 -35.73
N LYS A 164 28.11 10.16 -35.90
CA LYS A 164 27.76 11.09 -34.81
C LYS A 164 26.36 10.85 -34.23
N TYR A 165 25.38 10.47 -35.06
CA TYR A 165 24.01 10.23 -34.63
C TYR A 165 23.89 8.87 -33.95
N PHE A 166 24.70 7.90 -34.35
CA PHE A 166 24.82 6.61 -33.66
C PHE A 166 25.25 6.82 -32.21
N PHE A 167 26.39 7.47 -31.96
CA PHE A 167 26.88 7.70 -30.60
C PHE A 167 25.96 8.59 -29.77
N ARG A 168 25.32 9.61 -30.37
CA ARG A 168 24.31 10.42 -29.67
C ARG A 168 23.12 9.57 -29.21
N SER A 169 22.57 8.77 -30.11
CA SER A 169 21.44 7.89 -29.77
C SER A 169 21.81 6.88 -28.67
N LEU A 170 22.97 6.23 -28.77
CA LEU A 170 23.46 5.30 -27.75
C LEU A 170 23.71 5.98 -26.39
N SER A 171 24.30 7.18 -26.38
CA SER A 171 24.55 7.92 -25.14
C SER A 171 23.26 8.29 -24.41
N LEU A 172 22.23 8.76 -25.13
CA LEU A 172 20.92 9.09 -24.54
C LEU A 172 20.16 7.83 -24.10
N LEU A 173 20.28 6.75 -24.87
CA LEU A 173 19.66 5.48 -24.52
C LEU A 173 20.30 4.88 -23.24
N ALA A 174 21.61 4.99 -23.08
CA ALA A 174 22.32 4.56 -21.87
C ALA A 174 21.78 5.28 -20.62
N VAL A 175 21.55 6.60 -20.71
CA VAL A 175 20.94 7.38 -19.61
C VAL A 175 19.49 6.94 -19.33
N THR A 176 18.74 6.59 -20.38
CA THR A 176 17.37 6.07 -20.25
C THR A 176 17.36 4.74 -19.47
N ILE A 177 18.30 3.83 -19.80
CA ILE A 177 18.45 2.52 -19.16
C ILE A 177 18.81 2.64 -17.68
N THR A 178 19.77 3.51 -17.37
CA THR A 178 20.23 3.70 -15.98
C THR A 178 19.24 4.50 -15.15
N SER A 179 18.34 5.28 -15.77
CA SER A 179 17.22 5.95 -15.10
C SER A 179 16.07 5.00 -14.78
N HIS A 180 15.60 4.22 -15.76
CA HIS A 180 14.50 3.28 -15.57
C HIS A 180 14.55 2.18 -16.63
N HIS A 181 14.89 0.97 -16.24
CA HIS A 181 15.16 -0.16 -17.15
C HIS A 181 13.94 -0.69 -17.92
N VAL A 182 12.72 -0.52 -17.38
CA VAL A 182 11.49 -0.96 -18.05
C VAL A 182 11.14 -0.05 -19.23
N THR A 183 11.40 1.26 -19.11
CA THR A 183 11.16 2.24 -20.19
C THR A 183 11.87 1.92 -21.50
N PRO A 184 13.18 1.58 -21.56
CA PRO A 184 13.83 1.21 -22.81
C PRO A 184 13.44 -0.18 -23.30
N ILE A 185 13.16 -1.16 -22.42
CA ILE A 185 12.74 -2.51 -22.87
C ILE A 185 11.42 -2.41 -23.66
N PHE A 186 10.40 -1.81 -23.06
CA PHE A 186 9.12 -1.60 -23.76
C PHE A 186 9.19 -0.44 -24.76
N GLY A 187 10.04 0.56 -24.51
CA GLY A 187 10.30 1.67 -25.44
C GLY A 187 10.92 1.20 -26.75
N MET A 188 11.74 0.14 -26.73
CA MET A 188 12.24 -0.51 -27.94
C MET A 188 11.08 -1.03 -28.79
N VAL A 189 10.15 -1.75 -28.15
CA VAL A 189 8.98 -2.36 -28.81
C VAL A 189 7.98 -1.31 -29.29
N PHE A 190 7.59 -0.36 -28.44
CA PHE A 190 6.46 0.53 -28.72
C PHE A 190 6.85 1.87 -29.35
N PHE A 191 8.07 2.36 -29.17
CA PHE A 191 8.51 3.64 -29.74
C PHE A 191 9.55 3.45 -30.84
N ILE A 192 10.61 2.68 -30.57
CA ILE A 192 11.75 2.58 -31.49
C ILE A 192 11.45 1.67 -32.69
N PHE A 193 10.77 0.55 -32.53
CA PHE A 193 10.38 -0.30 -33.68
C PHE A 193 9.41 0.42 -34.63
N PRO A 194 8.36 1.12 -34.14
CA PRO A 194 7.55 1.99 -35.00
C PRO A 194 8.32 3.13 -35.65
N LEU A 195 9.30 3.70 -34.95
CA LEU A 195 10.21 4.70 -35.51
C LEU A 195 11.04 4.13 -36.67
N ILE A 196 11.61 2.93 -36.52
CA ILE A 196 12.34 2.23 -37.58
C ILE A 196 11.42 2.03 -38.78
N GLY A 197 10.18 1.59 -38.56
CA GLY A 197 9.16 1.48 -39.61
C GLY A 197 8.92 2.80 -40.35
N THR A 198 8.84 3.91 -39.62
CA THR A 198 8.68 5.25 -40.19
C THR A 198 9.90 5.66 -41.02
N VAL A 199 11.12 5.37 -40.56
CA VAL A 199 12.36 5.64 -41.33
C VAL A 199 12.36 4.86 -42.64
N ILE A 200 11.96 3.58 -42.62
CA ILE A 200 11.89 2.75 -43.82
C ILE A 200 10.86 3.32 -44.81
N MET A 201 9.69 3.75 -44.33
CA MET A 201 8.68 4.41 -45.16
C MET A 201 9.21 5.70 -45.77
N ASP A 202 9.93 6.51 -45.01
CA ASP A 202 10.50 7.78 -45.45
C ASP A 202 11.62 7.58 -46.50
N VAL A 203 12.47 6.55 -46.36
CA VAL A 203 13.49 6.21 -47.38
C VAL A 203 12.88 5.55 -48.62
N ALA A 204 11.81 4.76 -48.46
CA ALA A 204 11.07 4.19 -49.59
C ALA A 204 10.35 5.31 -50.36
N ARG A 205 9.84 6.33 -49.67
CA ARG A 205 9.20 7.50 -50.27
C ARG A 205 10.14 8.32 -51.16
N GLU A 206 11.46 8.24 -50.95
CA GLU A 206 12.44 8.91 -51.84
C GLU A 206 12.59 8.17 -53.19
N GLN A 207 12.07 6.95 -53.33
CA GLN A 207 12.16 6.14 -54.57
C GLN A 207 10.85 6.15 -55.39
N VAL A 208 9.78 6.76 -54.87
CA VAL A 208 8.45 6.83 -55.51
C VAL A 208 7.85 8.21 -55.31
N ASP A 209 6.85 8.60 -56.10
CA ASP A 209 6.26 9.94 -56.06
C ASP A 209 5.21 10.16 -54.95
N SER A 210 4.70 9.11 -54.32
CA SER A 210 3.75 9.21 -53.20
C SER A 210 3.90 8.07 -52.19
N TYR A 211 3.50 8.32 -50.93
CA TYR A 211 3.44 7.26 -49.90
C TYR A 211 2.42 6.16 -50.25
N LYS A 212 1.42 6.45 -51.10
CA LYS A 212 0.44 5.47 -51.56
C LYS A 212 1.06 4.41 -52.47
N ASP A 213 2.12 4.76 -53.20
CA ASP A 213 2.78 3.89 -54.17
C ASP A 213 3.76 2.91 -53.50
N ILE A 214 3.99 3.06 -52.20
CA ILE A 214 4.84 2.16 -51.42
C ILE A 214 4.13 0.82 -51.19
N LYS A 215 4.42 -0.13 -52.08
CA LYS A 215 4.04 -1.55 -51.96
C LYS A 215 4.92 -2.27 -50.94
N PHE A 216 4.43 -3.40 -50.42
CA PHE A 216 5.15 -4.22 -49.43
C PHE A 216 6.53 -4.67 -49.93
N LYS A 217 6.67 -4.98 -51.23
CA LYS A 217 7.96 -5.34 -51.84
C LYS A 217 9.02 -4.24 -51.69
N LEU A 218 8.65 -2.97 -51.95
CA LEU A 218 9.56 -1.83 -51.83
C LEU A 218 9.93 -1.56 -50.37
N PHE A 219 8.96 -1.70 -49.46
CA PHE A 219 9.21 -1.63 -48.02
C PHE A 219 10.26 -2.66 -47.58
N LEU A 220 10.11 -3.92 -48.01
CA LEU A 220 11.02 -5.00 -47.66
C LEU A 220 12.41 -4.82 -48.28
N GLN A 221 12.50 -4.38 -49.54
CA GLN A 221 13.78 -4.04 -50.19
C GLN A 221 14.51 -2.91 -49.44
N THR A 222 13.76 -1.87 -49.03
CA THR A 222 14.32 -0.75 -48.26
C THR A 222 14.74 -1.19 -46.85
N PHE A 223 13.98 -2.08 -46.21
CA PHE A 223 14.37 -2.69 -44.94
C PHE A 223 15.72 -3.41 -45.06
N PHE A 224 15.90 -4.28 -46.05
CA PHE A 224 17.17 -4.98 -46.27
C PHE A 224 18.33 -4.03 -46.57
N LYS A 225 18.08 -2.93 -47.30
CA LYS A 225 19.08 -1.87 -47.54
C LYS A 225 19.56 -1.20 -46.24
N LEU A 226 18.65 -0.98 -45.30
CA LEU A 226 18.95 -0.34 -44.01
C LEU A 226 19.32 -1.35 -42.91
N PHE A 227 19.19 -2.65 -43.18
CA PHE A 227 19.30 -3.72 -42.19
C PHE A 227 20.60 -3.67 -41.39
N LYS A 228 21.75 -3.44 -42.03
CA LYS A 228 23.05 -3.32 -41.32
C LYS A 228 23.03 -2.22 -40.26
N ARG A 229 22.39 -1.08 -40.53
CA ARG A 229 22.30 0.06 -39.59
C ARG A 229 21.30 -0.20 -38.47
N ILE A 230 20.18 -0.82 -38.80
CA ILE A 230 19.15 -1.25 -37.84
C ILE A 230 19.73 -2.29 -36.89
N MET A 231 20.40 -3.32 -37.42
CA MET A 231 21.07 -4.35 -36.63
C MET A 231 22.21 -3.79 -35.79
N ALA A 232 23.06 -2.91 -36.34
CA ALA A 232 24.11 -2.26 -35.56
C ALA A 232 23.54 -1.50 -34.36
N PHE A 233 22.47 -0.72 -34.57
CA PHE A 233 21.78 -0.02 -33.47
C PHE A 233 21.12 -1.01 -32.49
N GLY A 234 20.39 -2.00 -32.98
CA GLY A 234 19.69 -2.99 -32.15
C GLY A 234 20.63 -3.80 -31.26
N MET A 235 21.74 -4.31 -31.82
CA MET A 235 22.75 -5.05 -31.07
C MET A 235 23.46 -4.17 -30.04
N SER A 236 23.83 -2.94 -30.40
CA SER A 236 24.43 -2.00 -29.44
C SER A 236 23.46 -1.58 -28.35
N SER A 237 22.17 -1.38 -28.68
CA SER A 237 21.11 -1.12 -27.70
C SER A 237 20.95 -2.28 -26.72
N LEU A 238 20.90 -3.53 -27.22
CA LEU A 238 20.81 -4.71 -26.38
C LEU A 238 22.02 -4.84 -25.46
N PHE A 239 23.22 -4.62 -26.01
CA PHE A 239 24.45 -4.58 -25.23
C PHE A 239 24.38 -3.55 -24.09
N LEU A 240 23.90 -2.32 -24.36
CA LEU A 240 23.75 -1.30 -23.32
C LEU A 240 22.72 -1.69 -22.25
N ILE A 241 21.58 -2.29 -22.64
CA ILE A 241 20.55 -2.75 -21.68
C ILE A 241 21.14 -3.78 -20.72
N ILE A 242 21.99 -4.69 -21.23
CA ILE A 242 22.63 -5.72 -20.41
C ILE A 242 23.78 -5.11 -19.59
N PHE A 243 24.65 -4.32 -20.22
CA PHE A 243 25.89 -3.83 -19.63
C PHE A 243 25.68 -2.72 -18.60
N CYS A 244 24.87 -1.70 -18.91
CA CYS A 244 24.74 -0.50 -18.07
C CYS A 244 24.13 -0.78 -16.69
N ILE A 245 23.33 -1.84 -16.61
CA ILE A 245 22.68 -2.31 -15.37
C ILE A 245 23.01 -3.78 -15.12
N PHE A 246 24.19 -4.25 -15.54
CA PHE A 246 24.60 -5.65 -15.35
C PHE A 246 24.43 -6.15 -13.90
N PRO A 247 24.77 -5.36 -12.85
CA PRO A 247 24.52 -5.77 -11.47
C PRO A 247 23.05 -6.07 -11.15
N TYR A 248 22.10 -5.37 -11.78
CA TYR A 248 20.67 -5.64 -11.63
C TYR A 248 20.28 -7.02 -12.17
N TRP A 249 20.82 -7.42 -13.33
CA TRP A 249 20.53 -8.72 -13.93
C TRP A 249 21.11 -9.88 -13.10
N VAL A 250 22.34 -9.71 -12.61
CA VAL A 250 22.97 -10.67 -11.68
C VAL A 250 22.12 -10.81 -10.41
N ASN A 251 21.71 -9.67 -9.83
CA ASN A 251 20.85 -9.66 -8.66
C ASN A 251 19.49 -10.31 -8.91
N SER A 252 18.83 -9.99 -10.02
CA SER A 252 17.50 -10.53 -10.36
C SER A 252 17.53 -12.04 -10.58
N LYS A 253 18.65 -12.57 -11.08
CA LYS A 253 18.87 -14.02 -11.20
C LYS A 253 19.12 -14.67 -9.84
N ALA A 254 19.91 -14.03 -8.98
CA ALA A 254 20.21 -14.55 -7.63
C ALA A 254 19.00 -14.44 -6.69
N ASN A 255 18.18 -13.40 -6.86
CA ASN A 255 17.05 -13.04 -6.01
C ASN A 255 15.79 -12.79 -6.87
N PRO A 256 15.18 -13.84 -7.44
CA PRO A 256 13.96 -13.69 -8.23
C PRO A 256 12.78 -13.26 -7.35
N ILE A 257 11.84 -12.53 -7.94
CA ILE A 257 10.59 -12.15 -7.27
C ILE A 257 9.70 -13.39 -7.19
N THR A 258 9.61 -14.01 -6.01
CA THR A 258 8.84 -15.25 -5.76
C THR A 258 7.59 -15.03 -4.91
N GLN A 259 7.28 -13.79 -4.56
CA GLN A 259 6.14 -13.45 -3.72
C GLN A 259 4.78 -13.65 -4.43
N VAL A 260 3.73 -13.89 -3.64
CA VAL A 260 2.35 -13.84 -4.11
C VAL A 260 2.08 -12.48 -4.76
N PRO A 261 1.44 -12.43 -5.94
CA PRO A 261 1.11 -11.18 -6.61
C PRO A 261 0.31 -10.25 -5.70
N ILE A 262 0.81 -9.04 -5.51
CA ILE A 262 0.06 -7.99 -4.82
C ILE A 262 -1.07 -7.53 -5.75
N PRO A 263 -2.34 -7.52 -5.29
CA PRO A 263 -3.45 -7.00 -6.07
C PRO A 263 -3.24 -5.51 -6.38
N HIS A 264 -3.32 -5.14 -7.66
CA HIS A 264 -3.06 -3.79 -8.15
C HIS A 264 -4.20 -3.33 -9.05
N GLY A 265 -4.73 -2.13 -8.79
CA GLY A 265 -5.97 -1.69 -9.45
C GLY A 265 -5.89 -1.55 -10.98
N SER A 266 -4.69 -1.38 -11.56
CA SER A 266 -4.53 -1.39 -13.02
C SER A 266 -4.76 -2.75 -13.69
N ARG A 267 -4.94 -3.83 -12.90
CA ARG A 267 -5.29 -5.17 -13.37
C ARG A 267 -6.76 -5.51 -13.18
N ASP A 268 -7.52 -4.66 -12.50
CA ASP A 268 -8.94 -4.89 -12.26
C ASP A 268 -9.75 -4.88 -13.56
N ASN A 269 -10.96 -5.42 -13.50
CA ASN A 269 -11.98 -5.14 -14.50
C ASN A 269 -12.54 -3.73 -14.27
N PHE A 270 -12.25 -2.78 -15.15
CA PHE A 270 -12.64 -1.38 -15.01
C PHE A 270 -14.14 -1.12 -15.11
N LEU A 271 -14.91 -2.10 -15.61
CA LEU A 271 -16.38 -2.05 -15.63
C LEU A 271 -16.99 -2.48 -14.30
N GLU A 272 -16.28 -3.31 -13.52
CA GLU A 272 -16.70 -3.73 -12.18
C GLU A 272 -16.16 -2.74 -11.13
N VAL A 273 -14.86 -2.42 -11.19
CA VAL A 273 -14.19 -1.48 -10.29
C VAL A 273 -13.99 -0.15 -11.03
N THR A 274 -15.05 0.65 -11.11
CA THR A 274 -15.08 1.91 -11.86
C THR A 274 -14.06 2.94 -11.35
N SER A 275 -13.70 2.91 -10.07
CA SER A 275 -12.65 3.76 -9.50
C SER A 275 -11.28 3.44 -10.07
N SER A 276 -10.96 2.16 -10.28
CA SER A 276 -9.71 1.73 -10.92
C SER A 276 -9.68 2.16 -12.38
N GLY A 277 -10.80 2.04 -13.11
CA GLY A 277 -10.94 2.54 -14.48
C GLY A 277 -10.76 4.05 -14.60
N LEU A 278 -11.30 4.82 -13.65
CA LEU A 278 -11.11 6.27 -13.60
C LEU A 278 -9.61 6.62 -13.46
N MET A 279 -8.95 6.00 -12.48
CA MET A 279 -7.55 6.28 -12.14
C MET A 279 -6.57 5.80 -13.22
N PHE A 280 -6.66 4.55 -13.69
CA PHE A 280 -5.62 3.95 -14.53
C PHE A 280 -5.90 4.01 -16.03
N PHE A 281 -7.09 4.46 -16.45
CA PHE A 281 -7.46 4.56 -17.86
C PHE A 281 -7.98 5.95 -18.24
N VAL A 282 -9.05 6.43 -17.60
CA VAL A 282 -9.73 7.68 -18.01
C VAL A 282 -8.87 8.92 -17.75
N ILE A 283 -8.32 9.07 -16.55
CA ILE A 283 -7.46 10.22 -16.19
C ILE A 283 -6.21 10.31 -17.08
N PRO A 284 -5.42 9.23 -17.30
CA PRO A 284 -4.25 9.31 -18.16
C PRO A 284 -4.57 9.74 -19.60
N TRP A 285 -5.68 9.25 -20.18
CA TRP A 285 -6.15 9.72 -21.48
C TRP A 285 -6.66 11.16 -21.42
N GLY A 286 -7.46 11.52 -20.42
CA GLY A 286 -8.03 12.85 -20.24
C GLY A 286 -8.64 13.40 -21.53
N ILE A 287 -8.20 14.59 -21.95
CA ILE A 287 -8.68 15.22 -23.20
C ILE A 287 -8.34 14.42 -24.47
N LEU A 288 -7.29 13.59 -24.44
CA LEU A 288 -6.86 12.82 -25.61
C LEU A 288 -7.94 11.82 -26.03
N PHE A 289 -8.82 11.41 -25.12
CA PHE A 289 -9.95 10.54 -25.43
C PHE A 289 -10.92 11.15 -26.44
N PHE A 290 -11.15 12.47 -26.38
CA PHE A 290 -12.02 13.19 -27.32
C PHE A 290 -11.42 13.31 -28.73
N ILE A 291 -10.08 13.26 -28.85
CA ILE A 291 -9.37 13.32 -30.13
C ILE A 291 -8.87 11.95 -30.59
N LEU A 292 -9.22 10.87 -29.89
CA LEU A 292 -8.75 9.51 -30.19
C LEU A 292 -9.02 9.08 -31.64
N PRO A 293 -10.19 9.34 -32.26
CA PRO A 293 -10.41 9.02 -33.68
C PRO A 293 -9.45 9.76 -34.61
N TYR A 294 -9.07 11.00 -34.27
CA TYR A 294 -8.09 11.76 -35.03
C TYR A 294 -6.69 11.15 -34.88
N ILE A 295 -6.30 10.78 -33.66
CA ILE A 295 -5.01 10.12 -33.39
C ILE A 295 -4.90 8.83 -34.20
N ILE A 296 -5.92 7.96 -34.13
CA ILE A 296 -5.97 6.71 -34.89
C ILE A 296 -5.92 6.99 -36.40
N TYR A 297 -6.73 7.92 -36.90
CA TYR A 297 -6.73 8.32 -38.31
C TYR A 297 -5.33 8.75 -38.79
N ARG A 298 -4.64 9.58 -38.00
CA ARG A 298 -3.30 10.06 -38.35
C ARG A 298 -2.26 8.96 -38.27
N TYR A 299 -2.28 8.13 -37.24
CA TYR A 299 -1.32 7.03 -37.09
C TYR A 299 -1.54 5.89 -38.07
N TYR A 300 -2.75 5.67 -38.57
CA TYR A 300 -3.01 4.73 -39.67
C TYR A 300 -2.76 5.31 -41.07
N SER A 301 -2.18 6.52 -41.17
CA SER A 301 -1.63 6.99 -42.44
C SER A 301 -0.44 6.12 -42.87
N LYS A 302 -0.23 5.99 -44.19
CA LYS A 302 0.80 5.10 -44.75
C LYS A 302 2.21 5.30 -44.18
N ARG A 303 2.56 6.55 -43.83
CA ARG A 303 3.86 6.91 -43.23
C ARG A 303 4.01 6.36 -41.81
N TYR A 304 2.96 6.46 -40.99
CA TYR A 304 3.02 6.15 -39.56
C TYR A 304 2.37 4.82 -39.17
N ILE A 305 2.02 3.97 -40.14
CA ILE A 305 1.25 2.73 -39.89
C ILE A 305 1.81 1.86 -38.76
N CYS A 306 3.13 1.80 -38.58
CA CYS A 306 3.74 1.06 -37.47
C CYS A 306 3.45 1.69 -36.10
N PHE A 307 3.36 3.03 -36.01
CA PHE A 307 2.86 3.70 -34.81
C PHE A 307 1.36 3.44 -34.60
N GLY A 308 0.57 3.31 -35.67
CA GLY A 308 -0.84 2.91 -35.61
C GLY A 308 -1.06 1.52 -35.01
N LEU A 309 -0.22 0.55 -35.39
CA LEU A 309 -0.24 -0.78 -34.78
C LEU A 309 0.21 -0.74 -33.32
N SER A 310 1.26 0.02 -33.03
CA SER A 310 1.82 0.16 -31.67
C SER A 310 0.84 0.79 -30.69
N ILE A 311 0.22 1.91 -31.05
CA ILE A 311 -0.77 2.58 -30.19
C ILE A 311 -2.00 1.70 -29.97
N SER A 312 -2.43 0.93 -30.98
CA SER A 312 -3.56 0.00 -30.83
C SER A 312 -3.25 -1.08 -29.81
N LEU A 313 -2.04 -1.65 -29.84
CA LEU A 313 -1.61 -2.62 -28.85
C LEU A 313 -1.51 -2.00 -27.45
N LEU A 314 -0.94 -0.80 -27.32
CA LEU A 314 -0.86 -0.09 -26.04
C LEU A 314 -2.23 0.22 -25.43
N VAL A 315 -3.18 0.70 -26.24
CA VAL A 315 -4.57 0.97 -25.80
C VAL A 315 -5.21 -0.30 -25.27
N VAL A 316 -5.07 -1.42 -25.99
CA VAL A 316 -5.64 -2.71 -25.59
C VAL A 316 -4.97 -3.25 -24.32
N LEU A 317 -3.62 -3.22 -24.25
CA LEU A 317 -2.89 -3.65 -23.05
C LEU A 317 -3.22 -2.79 -21.82
N GLY A 318 -3.48 -1.49 -22.02
CA GLY A 318 -3.91 -0.57 -20.98
C GLY A 318 -5.32 -0.81 -20.44
N THR A 319 -6.13 -1.70 -21.05
CA THR A 319 -7.48 -2.03 -20.55
C THR A 319 -7.47 -2.94 -19.31
N GLY A 320 -6.30 -3.42 -18.87
CA GLY A 320 -6.19 -4.23 -17.65
C GLY A 320 -6.96 -5.56 -17.75
N GLY A 321 -7.66 -5.93 -16.68
CA GLY A 321 -8.52 -7.12 -16.62
C GLY A 321 -9.85 -6.96 -17.35
N THR A 322 -10.17 -5.76 -17.86
CA THR A 322 -11.43 -5.48 -18.57
C THR A 322 -11.57 -6.27 -19.86
N THR A 323 -10.45 -6.59 -20.53
CA THR A 323 -10.45 -7.47 -21.70
C THR A 323 -9.54 -8.68 -21.44
N PRO A 324 -9.80 -9.85 -22.06
CA PRO A 324 -8.95 -11.03 -21.87
C PRO A 324 -7.62 -10.95 -22.63
N ILE A 325 -7.40 -9.89 -23.43
CA ILE A 325 -6.24 -9.77 -24.32
C ILE A 325 -4.93 -9.56 -23.56
N PRO A 326 -4.83 -8.66 -22.56
CA PRO A 326 -3.58 -8.42 -21.84
C PRO A 326 -3.08 -9.69 -21.14
N LEU A 327 -3.98 -10.45 -20.51
CA LEU A 327 -3.65 -11.74 -19.91
C LEU A 327 -3.14 -12.75 -20.94
N LYS A 328 -3.80 -12.88 -22.10
CA LYS A 328 -3.39 -13.81 -23.16
C LYS A 328 -2.07 -13.44 -23.83
N VAL A 329 -1.77 -12.15 -23.99
CA VAL A 329 -0.56 -11.65 -24.65
C VAL A 329 0.64 -11.68 -23.70
N LEU A 330 0.46 -11.33 -22.43
CA LEU A 330 1.54 -11.27 -21.45
C LEU A 330 1.77 -12.61 -20.74
N GLY A 331 0.75 -13.47 -20.68
CA GLY A 331 0.74 -14.65 -19.83
C GLY A 331 0.49 -14.31 -18.36
N GLU A 332 0.17 -15.32 -17.55
CA GLU A 332 -0.21 -15.14 -16.14
C GLU A 332 0.90 -14.48 -15.31
N THR A 333 2.14 -14.90 -15.49
CA THR A 333 3.27 -14.40 -14.71
C THR A 333 3.52 -12.91 -14.94
N ALA A 334 3.62 -12.47 -16.21
CA ALA A 334 3.89 -11.07 -16.49
C ALA A 334 2.68 -10.17 -16.20
N PHE A 335 1.45 -10.66 -16.42
CA PHE A 335 0.23 -9.94 -16.04
C PHE A 335 0.19 -9.66 -14.54
N ASN A 336 0.54 -10.64 -13.71
CA ASN A 336 0.51 -10.54 -12.25
C ASN A 336 1.68 -9.76 -11.64
N ILE A 337 2.78 -9.56 -12.38
CA ILE A 337 3.94 -8.79 -11.92
C ILE A 337 3.90 -7.34 -12.40
N LEU A 338 3.48 -7.10 -13.65
CA LEU A 338 3.52 -5.77 -14.26
C LEU A 338 2.39 -4.87 -13.76
N THR A 339 2.66 -3.58 -13.69
CA THR A 339 1.65 -2.53 -13.49
C THR A 339 1.19 -2.05 -14.87
N LEU A 340 -0.06 -2.36 -15.25
CA LEU A 340 -0.55 -2.22 -16.63
C LEU A 340 -0.89 -0.79 -17.04
N ASP A 341 -1.06 0.11 -16.07
CA ASP A 341 -1.20 1.56 -16.22
C ASP A 341 -0.06 2.18 -17.05
N ARG A 342 1.14 1.58 -17.02
CA ARG A 342 2.28 2.00 -17.84
C ARG A 342 1.96 1.97 -19.34
N PHE A 343 1.13 1.03 -19.80
CA PHE A 343 0.71 0.96 -21.20
C PHE A 343 -0.19 2.14 -21.58
N THR A 344 -1.12 2.54 -20.70
CA THR A 344 -1.96 3.73 -20.88
C THR A 344 -1.10 5.01 -20.88
N LEU A 345 -0.15 5.11 -19.96
CA LEU A 345 0.82 6.22 -19.91
C LEU A 345 1.58 6.32 -21.24
N TRP A 346 2.16 5.23 -21.74
CA TRP A 346 2.89 5.25 -23.00
C TRP A 346 1.99 5.57 -24.21
N ALA A 347 0.74 5.10 -24.24
CA ALA A 347 -0.21 5.43 -25.29
C ALA A 347 -0.52 6.94 -25.33
N SER A 348 -0.71 7.54 -24.16
CA SER A 348 -0.97 8.99 -24.04
C SER A 348 0.24 9.82 -24.48
N ILE A 349 1.47 9.46 -24.06
CA ILE A 349 2.71 10.14 -24.45
C ILE A 349 2.96 10.00 -25.95
N MET A 350 2.76 8.80 -26.50
CA MET A 350 2.84 8.57 -27.93
C MET A 350 1.84 9.44 -28.70
N SER A 351 0.71 9.81 -28.12
CA SER A 351 -0.32 10.62 -28.78
C SER A 351 0.00 12.12 -28.84
N LEU A 352 0.96 12.62 -28.04
CA LEU A 352 1.26 14.05 -27.91
C LEU A 352 1.63 14.76 -29.23
N PRO A 353 2.40 14.17 -30.17
CA PRO A 353 2.65 14.79 -31.46
C PRO A 353 1.38 15.05 -32.26
N MET A 354 0.46 14.08 -32.29
CA MET A 354 -0.81 14.19 -33.00
C MET A 354 -1.75 15.17 -32.29
N PHE A 355 -1.66 15.27 -30.96
CA PHE A 355 -2.39 16.27 -30.20
C PHE A 355 -1.92 17.69 -30.53
N GLY A 356 -0.60 17.95 -30.52
CA GLY A 356 -0.06 19.24 -30.92
C GLY A 356 -0.41 19.61 -32.37
N GLU A 357 -0.41 18.62 -33.27
CA GLU A 357 -0.86 18.80 -34.65
C GLU A 357 -2.33 19.23 -34.73
N PHE A 358 -3.21 18.53 -34.00
CA PHE A 358 -4.63 18.85 -33.94
C PHE A 358 -4.87 20.28 -33.44
N VAL A 359 -4.19 20.68 -32.36
CA VAL A 359 -4.32 22.02 -31.77
C VAL A 359 -3.80 23.11 -32.71
N TYR A 360 -2.65 22.89 -33.35
CA TYR A 360 -2.15 23.81 -34.36
C TYR A 360 -3.17 24.00 -35.51
N ARG A 361 -3.71 22.90 -36.04
CA ARG A 361 -4.69 22.96 -37.13
C ARG A 361 -5.99 23.64 -36.70
N LEU A 362 -6.41 23.45 -35.44
CA LEU A 362 -7.59 24.07 -34.85
C LEU A 362 -7.43 25.59 -34.63
N ILE A 363 -6.23 26.08 -34.30
CA ILE A 363 -6.01 27.49 -33.96
C ILE A 363 -5.55 28.32 -35.17
N GLU A 364 -4.64 27.79 -35.99
CA GLU A 364 -3.98 28.51 -37.08
C GLU A 364 -4.15 27.85 -38.46
N GLY A 365 -4.46 26.55 -38.52
CA GLY A 365 -4.41 25.78 -39.77
C GLY A 365 -5.74 25.56 -40.49
N ASP A 366 -5.78 24.50 -41.29
CA ASP A 366 -6.88 24.14 -42.18
C ASP A 366 -8.16 23.67 -41.46
N LEU A 367 -8.07 23.10 -40.26
CA LEU A 367 -9.23 22.70 -39.46
C LEU A 367 -10.04 23.94 -39.03
N LYS A 368 -9.35 25.01 -38.62
CA LYS A 368 -10.00 26.30 -38.33
C LYS A 368 -10.80 26.79 -39.52
N VAL A 369 -10.18 26.87 -40.69
CA VAL A 369 -10.82 27.36 -41.92
C VAL A 369 -12.02 26.48 -42.27
N ALA A 370 -11.87 25.17 -42.23
CA ALA A 370 -12.96 24.23 -42.52
C ALA A 370 -14.16 24.37 -41.58
N ILE A 371 -13.92 24.61 -40.28
CA ILE A 371 -14.99 24.84 -39.30
C ILE A 371 -15.63 26.21 -39.51
N GLN A 372 -14.84 27.27 -39.67
CA GLN A 372 -15.33 28.64 -39.83
C GLN A 372 -16.18 28.81 -41.10
N GLN A 373 -15.76 28.22 -42.21
CA GLN A 373 -16.50 28.29 -43.47
C GLN A 373 -17.87 27.58 -43.40
N ARG A 374 -18.01 26.56 -42.55
CA ARG A 374 -19.22 25.71 -42.53
C ARG A 374 -20.16 25.98 -41.35
N PHE A 375 -19.60 26.21 -40.18
CA PHE A 375 -20.34 26.41 -38.92
C PHE A 375 -20.22 27.84 -38.37
N GLY A 376 -19.43 28.69 -39.01
CA GLY A 376 -19.24 30.08 -38.63
C GLY A 376 -18.16 30.30 -37.57
N ASN A 377 -17.77 31.57 -37.41
CA ASN A 377 -16.71 31.99 -36.49
C ASN A 377 -17.07 31.80 -35.02
N VAL A 378 -18.36 31.98 -34.67
CA VAL A 378 -18.84 31.84 -33.28
C VAL A 378 -18.69 30.39 -32.82
N TYR A 379 -19.12 29.43 -33.64
CA TYR A 379 -19.00 28.00 -33.33
C TYR A 379 -17.54 27.58 -33.11
N HIS A 380 -16.62 28.02 -33.98
CA HIS A 380 -15.18 27.75 -33.83
C HIS A 380 -14.64 28.29 -32.50
N ARG A 381 -15.01 29.50 -32.10
CA ARG A 381 -14.58 30.10 -30.82
C ARG A 381 -15.14 29.34 -29.62
N ILE A 382 -16.41 28.96 -29.64
CA ILE A 382 -17.03 28.16 -28.57
C ILE A 382 -16.35 26.79 -28.48
N LEU A 383 -16.16 26.11 -29.60
CA LEU A 383 -15.46 24.82 -29.66
C LEU A 383 -14.05 24.93 -29.07
N GLY A 384 -13.28 25.95 -29.48
CA GLY A 384 -11.95 26.21 -28.97
C GLY A 384 -11.94 26.52 -27.46
N ALA A 385 -12.89 27.32 -26.98
CA ALA A 385 -13.03 27.64 -25.57
C ALA A 385 -13.43 26.42 -24.73
N CYS A 386 -14.40 25.63 -25.18
CA CYS A 386 -14.80 24.37 -24.53
C CYS A 386 -13.64 23.37 -24.48
N PHE A 387 -12.89 23.25 -25.57
CA PHE A 387 -11.74 22.35 -25.64
C PHE A 387 -10.62 22.79 -24.68
N ALA A 388 -10.25 24.07 -24.69
CA ALA A 388 -9.25 24.63 -23.79
C ALA A 388 -9.70 24.55 -22.32
N GLY A 389 -10.97 24.87 -22.03
CA GLY A 389 -11.58 24.77 -20.71
C GLY A 389 -11.58 23.34 -20.19
N SER A 390 -11.99 22.37 -21.01
CA SER A 390 -11.95 20.94 -20.65
C SER A 390 -10.51 20.47 -20.38
N PHE A 391 -9.55 20.95 -21.18
CA PHE A 391 -8.16 20.58 -21.01
C PHE A 391 -7.56 21.10 -19.70
N LEU A 392 -7.81 22.38 -19.36
CA LEU A 392 -7.41 22.95 -18.08
C LEU A 392 -8.17 22.33 -16.90
N PHE A 393 -9.44 21.99 -17.10
CA PHE A 393 -10.25 21.27 -16.10
C PHE A 393 -9.62 19.91 -15.77
N PHE A 394 -9.27 19.09 -16.76
CA PHE A 394 -8.61 17.80 -16.50
C PHE A 394 -7.29 17.97 -15.76
N ALA A 395 -6.44 18.92 -16.17
CA ALA A 395 -5.18 19.17 -15.47
C ALA A 395 -5.39 19.61 -14.01
N GLY A 396 -6.31 20.54 -13.77
CA GLY A 396 -6.65 21.01 -12.42
C GLY A 396 -7.30 19.92 -11.57
N PHE A 397 -8.23 19.15 -12.15
CA PHE A 397 -8.90 18.02 -11.50
C PHE A 397 -7.88 16.95 -11.07
N THR A 398 -6.97 16.56 -11.96
CA THR A 398 -5.93 15.56 -11.65
C THR A 398 -5.02 16.03 -10.51
N ILE A 399 -4.56 17.29 -10.50
CA ILE A 399 -3.74 17.81 -9.40
C ILE A 399 -4.51 17.84 -8.07
N THR A 400 -5.80 18.18 -8.13
CA THR A 400 -6.64 18.33 -6.94
C THR A 400 -7.27 17.03 -6.45
N LEU A 401 -7.07 15.91 -7.15
CA LEU A 401 -7.66 14.63 -6.79
C LEU A 401 -7.33 14.20 -5.36
N GLY A 402 -6.10 14.48 -4.91
CA GLY A 402 -5.65 14.19 -3.54
C GLY A 402 -6.38 15.00 -2.44
N TYR A 403 -7.01 16.13 -2.77
CA TYR A 403 -7.84 16.88 -1.82
C TYR A 403 -9.23 16.23 -1.64
N PHE A 404 -9.79 15.63 -2.68
CA PHE A 404 -11.08 14.93 -2.60
C PHE A 404 -10.93 13.59 -1.87
N ARG A 405 -9.81 12.90 -2.11
CA ARG A 405 -9.47 11.64 -1.43
C ARG A 405 -7.97 11.59 -1.15
N PRO A 406 -7.54 11.79 0.11
CA PRO A 406 -6.13 11.69 0.46
C PRO A 406 -5.56 10.30 0.11
N PHE A 407 -4.45 10.29 -0.63
CA PHE A 407 -3.71 9.07 -0.97
C PHE A 407 -2.73 8.65 0.13
N GLN A 408 -2.42 9.57 1.04
CA GLN A 408 -1.49 9.38 2.16
C GLN A 408 -2.15 9.84 3.47
N PRO A 409 -1.76 9.28 4.62
CA PRO A 409 -2.10 9.82 5.93
C PRO A 409 -1.62 11.28 6.08
N GLN A 410 -2.17 11.97 7.09
CA GLN A 410 -1.72 13.32 7.42
C GLN A 410 -0.21 13.34 7.68
N LYS A 411 0.43 14.47 7.34
CA LYS A 411 1.88 14.63 7.46
C LYS A 411 2.32 14.48 8.92
N ILE A 412 3.25 13.57 9.17
CA ILE A 412 3.78 13.25 10.50
C ILE A 412 5.04 14.08 10.76
N ASN A 413 5.11 14.70 11.94
CA ASN A 413 6.38 15.25 12.43
C ASN A 413 7.26 14.09 12.93
N THR A 414 8.33 13.78 12.19
CA THR A 414 9.21 12.64 12.49
C THR A 414 10.23 12.90 13.61
N LEU A 415 10.46 14.17 13.98
CA LEU A 415 11.53 14.54 14.92
C LEU A 415 11.39 13.86 16.30
N PRO A 416 10.22 13.82 16.96
CA PRO A 416 10.08 13.10 18.22
C PRO A 416 10.40 11.60 18.12
N LEU A 417 10.06 10.95 17.00
CA LEU A 417 10.37 9.54 16.79
C LEU A 417 11.87 9.31 16.59
N VAL A 418 12.51 10.16 15.79
CA VAL A 418 13.95 10.11 15.56
C VAL A 418 14.70 10.36 16.87
N ASN A 419 14.26 11.31 17.68
CA ASN A 419 14.82 11.56 19.00
C ASN A 419 14.65 10.35 19.93
N PHE A 420 13.46 9.77 19.99
CA PHE A 420 13.21 8.55 20.76
C PHE A 420 14.13 7.40 20.32
N LEU A 421 14.29 7.16 19.02
CA LEU A 421 15.14 6.08 18.50
C LEU A 421 16.63 6.32 18.74
N ASN A 422 17.08 7.58 18.75
CA ASN A 422 18.47 7.94 19.02
C ASN A 422 18.81 8.01 20.52
N GLN A 423 17.79 8.15 21.38
CA GLN A 423 17.94 8.10 22.83
C GLN A 423 18.11 6.65 23.29
N ASP A 424 18.84 6.45 24.38
CA ASP A 424 18.91 5.20 25.13
C ASP A 424 19.25 3.94 24.32
N GLN A 425 19.98 4.12 23.21
CA GLN A 425 20.37 3.05 22.28
C GLN A 425 19.17 2.28 21.71
N HIS A 426 18.00 2.92 21.61
CA HIS A 426 16.79 2.29 21.05
C HIS A 426 16.99 1.83 19.59
N ASP A 427 17.95 2.40 18.86
CA ASP A 427 18.37 2.00 17.53
C ASP A 427 19.03 0.60 17.45
N GLN A 428 19.34 -0.03 18.59
CA GLN A 428 19.80 -1.42 18.66
C GLN A 428 18.69 -2.46 18.42
N TRP A 429 17.42 -2.05 18.44
CA TRP A 429 16.29 -2.93 18.14
C TRP A 429 15.61 -2.52 16.84
N ARG A 430 14.79 -3.43 16.30
CA ARG A 430 13.90 -3.10 15.19
C ARG A 430 12.63 -2.40 15.71
N PHE A 431 12.09 -1.52 14.87
CA PHE A 431 10.79 -0.87 15.10
C PHE A 431 9.78 -1.22 14.00
N LEU A 432 8.49 -1.01 14.26
CA LEU A 432 7.41 -1.15 13.29
C LEU A 432 6.50 0.10 13.30
N PRO A 433 6.39 0.84 12.18
CA PRO A 433 5.44 1.95 12.07
C PRO A 433 4.06 1.45 11.61
N LEU A 434 2.99 1.88 12.27
CA LEU A 434 1.60 1.57 11.92
C LEU A 434 0.78 2.85 11.74
N GLY A 435 0.17 3.04 10.57
CA GLY A 435 -0.59 4.25 10.23
C GLY A 435 0.26 5.40 9.66
N PHE A 436 1.39 5.08 9.02
CA PHE A 436 2.34 6.05 8.47
C PHE A 436 2.20 6.23 6.95
N GLY A 437 1.64 5.24 6.24
CA GLY A 437 1.68 5.21 4.78
C GLY A 437 3.12 5.32 4.27
N ASP A 438 3.32 6.04 3.18
CA ASP A 438 4.65 6.15 2.56
C ASP A 438 5.64 6.99 3.37
N GLN A 439 5.17 7.67 4.40
CA GLN A 439 6.02 8.46 5.30
C GLN A 439 6.96 7.60 6.15
N MET A 440 6.74 6.29 6.26
CA MET A 440 7.72 5.39 6.88
C MET A 440 9.08 5.44 6.18
N ALA A 441 9.11 5.66 4.86
CA ALA A 441 10.36 5.81 4.11
C ALA A 441 11.12 7.09 4.53
N THR A 442 10.39 8.13 4.92
CA THR A 442 11.00 9.34 5.49
C THR A 442 11.61 9.03 6.85
N LEU A 443 10.89 8.35 7.75
CA LEU A 443 11.42 7.95 9.05
C LEU A 443 12.68 7.07 8.89
N SER A 444 12.64 6.04 8.03
CA SER A 444 13.78 5.16 7.76
C SER A 444 15.00 5.86 7.14
N SER A 445 14.81 6.99 6.45
CA SER A 445 15.94 7.78 5.91
C SER A 445 16.61 8.70 6.94
N GLN A 446 15.97 8.90 8.10
CA GLN A 446 16.42 9.82 9.16
C GLN A 446 16.98 9.10 10.41
N THR A 447 16.85 7.77 10.50
CA THR A 447 17.29 6.98 11.66
C THR A 447 18.23 5.84 11.27
N LYS A 448 19.04 5.39 12.22
CA LYS A 448 19.86 4.17 12.10
C LYS A 448 19.11 2.91 12.52
N ALA A 449 18.01 3.07 13.24
CA ALA A 449 17.14 1.97 13.64
C ALA A 449 16.57 1.27 12.40
N LYS A 450 16.39 -0.04 12.50
CA LYS A 450 15.97 -0.89 11.37
C LYS A 450 14.50 -1.28 11.54
N THR A 451 13.81 -1.63 10.46
CA THR A 451 12.44 -2.15 10.53
C THR A 451 12.28 -3.46 9.76
N VAL A 452 11.28 -4.23 10.14
CA VAL A 452 10.88 -5.48 9.47
C VAL A 452 10.04 -5.21 8.22
N ASP A 453 9.44 -4.03 8.11
CA ASP A 453 8.60 -3.61 6.99
C ASP A 453 9.38 -2.75 5.98
N GLY A 454 8.75 -2.31 4.89
CA GLY A 454 9.37 -1.44 3.88
C GLY A 454 8.43 -1.05 2.73
N ASN A 455 8.83 -0.04 1.94
CA ASN A 455 8.02 0.42 0.80
C ASN A 455 8.50 -0.15 -0.55
N TYR A 456 9.65 -0.83 -0.60
CA TYR A 456 10.10 -1.47 -1.84
C TYR A 456 9.71 -2.94 -1.89
N HIS A 457 8.45 -3.21 -2.28
CA HIS A 457 7.84 -4.54 -2.16
C HIS A 457 8.55 -5.64 -2.97
N SER A 458 9.25 -5.31 -4.06
CA SER A 458 10.01 -6.29 -4.86
C SER A 458 11.24 -6.85 -4.13
N ALA A 459 11.68 -6.21 -3.04
CA ALA A 459 12.83 -6.63 -2.25
C ALA A 459 12.46 -7.47 -1.02
N ARG A 460 11.18 -7.82 -0.85
CA ARG A 460 10.71 -8.60 0.29
C ARG A 460 11.27 -10.01 0.25
N ARG A 461 11.75 -10.47 1.40
CA ARG A 461 12.33 -11.81 1.57
C ARG A 461 11.73 -12.57 2.75
N LEU A 462 11.09 -11.87 3.68
CA LEU A 462 10.48 -12.48 4.85
C LEU A 462 9.27 -13.31 4.41
N PRO A 463 9.22 -14.62 4.73
CA PRO A 463 8.13 -15.49 4.30
C PRO A 463 6.75 -14.97 4.71
N GLU A 464 6.64 -14.28 5.84
CA GLU A 464 5.41 -13.66 6.35
C GLU A 464 4.88 -12.53 5.44
N LEU A 465 5.77 -11.94 4.64
CA LEU A 465 5.45 -10.87 3.67
C LEU A 465 5.39 -11.37 2.22
N THR A 466 6.05 -12.50 1.89
CA THR A 466 6.08 -13.03 0.52
C THR A 466 4.98 -14.06 0.24
N SER A 467 4.45 -14.70 1.28
CA SER A 467 3.37 -15.69 1.18
C SER A 467 1.95 -15.10 1.13
N ARG A 468 1.79 -13.80 1.41
CA ARG A 468 0.50 -13.13 1.57
C ARG A 468 0.42 -11.89 0.68
N ALA A 469 -0.77 -11.57 0.18
CA ALA A 469 -1.00 -10.45 -0.75
C ALA A 469 -1.12 -9.08 -0.03
N ILE A 470 -0.21 -8.82 0.91
CA ILE A 470 -0.09 -7.54 1.62
C ILE A 470 1.00 -6.69 0.96
N GLU A 471 0.93 -5.36 1.05
CA GLU A 471 2.00 -4.45 0.59
C GLU A 471 2.93 -4.08 1.76
N ARG A 472 2.31 -3.54 2.82
CA ARG A 472 2.88 -3.16 4.12
C ARG A 472 2.04 -3.73 5.24
N LEU A 473 2.63 -3.99 6.41
CA LEU A 473 1.92 -4.57 7.55
C LEU A 473 0.77 -3.70 8.05
N GLU A 474 0.85 -2.37 7.89
CA GLU A 474 -0.27 -1.46 8.17
C GLU A 474 -1.46 -1.70 7.22
N ASN A 475 -1.25 -2.12 5.96
CA ASN A 475 -2.35 -2.35 5.04
C ASN A 475 -3.26 -3.52 5.45
N SER A 476 -2.92 -4.24 6.53
CA SER A 476 -3.78 -5.24 7.19
C SER A 476 -5.18 -4.73 7.52
N LYS A 477 -5.32 -3.46 7.90
CA LYS A 477 -6.62 -2.80 8.12
C LYS A 477 -7.55 -2.85 6.91
N PHE A 478 -6.99 -2.87 5.69
CA PHE A 478 -7.74 -2.80 4.43
C PHE A 478 -7.72 -4.11 3.62
N ARG A 479 -6.90 -5.09 4.01
CA ARG A 479 -6.69 -6.36 3.28
C ARG A 479 -7.29 -7.58 4.00
N GLY A 480 -8.04 -7.38 5.09
CA GLY A 480 -8.73 -8.45 5.81
C GLY A 480 -7.79 -9.46 6.48
N MET A 481 -8.18 -10.73 6.51
CA MET A 481 -7.50 -11.80 7.27
C MET A 481 -6.04 -12.01 6.89
N GLU A 482 -5.71 -12.00 5.59
CA GLU A 482 -4.33 -12.23 5.15
C GLU A 482 -3.40 -11.18 5.76
N GLY A 483 -3.82 -9.92 5.72
CA GLY A 483 -3.04 -8.83 6.26
C GLY A 483 -2.93 -8.87 7.78
N ILE A 484 -4.04 -9.08 8.49
CA ILE A 484 -4.06 -9.16 9.96
C ILE A 484 -3.20 -10.32 10.44
N GLY A 485 -3.30 -11.50 9.82
CA GLY A 485 -2.49 -12.65 10.24
C GLY A 485 -0.99 -12.44 10.00
N SER A 486 -0.58 -11.68 8.96
CA SER A 486 0.84 -11.34 8.76
C SER A 486 1.34 -10.45 9.90
N LEU A 487 0.57 -9.41 10.24
CA LEU A 487 0.86 -8.54 11.37
C LEU A 487 0.92 -9.32 12.70
N GLN A 488 -0.05 -10.21 12.95
CA GLN A 488 -0.10 -11.06 14.15
C GLN A 488 1.16 -11.90 14.30
N GLN A 489 1.71 -12.46 13.22
CA GLN A 489 2.95 -13.25 13.29
C GLN A 489 4.15 -12.43 13.77
N PHE A 490 4.31 -11.19 13.28
CA PHE A 490 5.37 -10.29 13.74
C PHE A 490 5.17 -9.83 15.19
N LEU A 491 3.92 -9.62 15.62
CA LEU A 491 3.59 -9.16 16.97
C LEU A 491 3.64 -10.28 18.01
N THR A 492 3.36 -11.52 17.62
CA THR A 492 3.34 -12.69 18.51
C THR A 492 4.74 -13.23 18.75
N VAL A 493 5.60 -13.29 17.72
CA VAL A 493 6.99 -13.79 17.84
C VAL A 493 8.01 -12.69 17.49
N PRO A 494 8.03 -11.57 18.24
CA PRO A 494 8.90 -10.44 17.94
C PRO A 494 10.39 -10.74 18.12
N GLU A 495 10.74 -11.71 18.96
CA GLU A 495 12.13 -12.08 19.26
C GLU A 495 12.86 -12.60 18.01
N LYS A 496 12.12 -13.29 17.12
CA LYS A 496 12.61 -13.77 15.82
C LYS A 496 13.20 -12.64 14.96
N TYR A 497 12.68 -11.41 15.14
CA TYR A 497 13.08 -10.24 14.37
C TYR A 497 13.77 -9.16 15.20
N ASN A 498 14.09 -9.39 16.47
CA ASN A 498 14.58 -8.34 17.36
C ASN A 498 13.65 -7.09 17.36
N LEU A 499 12.34 -7.30 17.16
CA LEU A 499 11.35 -6.23 17.08
C LEU A 499 10.95 -5.83 18.48
N LYS A 500 11.26 -4.60 18.90
CA LYS A 500 11.01 -4.15 20.28
C LYS A 500 10.01 -3.02 20.38
N TYR A 501 9.96 -2.14 19.39
CA TYR A 501 9.13 -0.94 19.43
C TYR A 501 8.11 -0.91 18.30
N VAL A 502 6.88 -0.51 18.60
CA VAL A 502 5.83 -0.23 17.61
C VAL A 502 5.37 1.21 17.78
N PHE A 503 5.37 1.97 16.70
CA PHE A 503 4.83 3.33 16.66
C PHE A 503 3.40 3.28 16.10
N SER A 504 2.41 3.44 16.98
CA SER A 504 1.00 3.41 16.62
C SER A 504 0.48 4.84 16.41
N ASN A 505 0.25 5.20 15.14
CA ASN A 505 -0.43 6.45 14.76
C ASN A 505 -1.93 6.22 14.49
N ASP A 506 -2.32 4.99 14.17
CA ASP A 506 -3.71 4.59 13.98
C ASP A 506 -4.14 3.67 15.12
N LYS A 507 -5.08 4.15 15.95
CA LYS A 507 -5.59 3.41 17.10
C LYS A 507 -6.15 2.04 16.74
N PHE A 508 -6.55 1.81 15.48
CA PHE A 508 -7.01 0.51 14.98
C PHE A 508 -6.12 -0.67 15.45
N TYR A 509 -4.79 -0.50 15.56
CA TYR A 509 -3.89 -1.58 15.94
C TYR A 509 -3.64 -1.71 17.45
N ASP A 510 -4.12 -0.79 18.27
CA ASP A 510 -3.81 -0.81 19.71
C ASP A 510 -4.36 -2.06 20.45
N PRO A 511 -5.58 -2.57 20.15
CA PRO A 511 -6.08 -3.79 20.81
C PRO A 511 -5.21 -5.02 20.54
N ILE A 512 -4.80 -5.25 19.28
CA ILE A 512 -3.94 -6.40 18.93
C ILE A 512 -2.57 -6.30 19.61
N LEU A 513 -2.02 -5.10 19.78
CA LEU A 513 -0.78 -4.90 20.53
C LEU A 513 -0.96 -5.31 21.99
N TYR A 514 -2.03 -4.84 22.64
CA TYR A 514 -2.33 -5.22 24.03
C TYR A 514 -2.52 -6.73 24.19
N PHE A 515 -3.38 -7.34 23.37
CA PHE A 515 -3.69 -8.76 23.48
C PHE A 515 -2.49 -9.63 23.13
N CYS A 516 -1.58 -9.23 22.22
CA CYS A 516 -0.29 -9.92 22.00
C CYS A 516 0.79 -9.62 23.08
N GLY A 517 0.41 -8.98 24.19
CA GLY A 517 1.28 -8.71 25.32
C GLY A 517 2.32 -7.61 25.10
N TRP A 518 2.02 -6.60 24.28
CA TRP A 518 2.80 -5.35 24.20
C TRP A 518 2.30 -4.38 25.27
N HIS A 519 3.17 -3.52 25.82
CA HIS A 519 2.77 -2.48 26.78
C HIS A 519 2.99 -1.08 26.23
N ARG A 520 2.16 -0.15 26.69
CA ARG A 520 2.31 1.28 26.41
C ARG A 520 3.52 1.82 27.16
N LEU A 521 4.47 2.41 26.42
CA LEU A 521 5.66 3.02 26.99
C LEU A 521 5.45 4.52 27.23
N SER A 522 5.07 5.26 26.18
CA SER A 522 4.90 6.71 26.27
C SER A 522 4.16 7.29 25.06
N LEU A 523 3.42 8.38 25.27
CA LEU A 523 2.87 9.20 24.19
C LEU A 523 3.90 10.27 23.81
N LEU A 524 4.34 10.28 22.55
CA LEU A 524 5.27 11.28 22.05
C LEU A 524 4.56 12.64 21.86
N GLU A 525 5.34 13.72 21.80
CA GLU A 525 4.84 15.10 21.64
C GLU A 525 3.97 15.31 20.39
N ASN A 526 4.15 14.47 19.37
CA ASN A 526 3.37 14.50 18.13
C ASN A 526 2.08 13.65 18.20
N GLY A 527 1.73 13.10 19.37
CA GLY A 527 0.52 12.31 19.59
C GLY A 527 0.62 10.84 19.19
N ILE A 528 1.81 10.34 18.86
CA ILE A 528 2.04 8.92 18.49
C ILE A 528 2.34 8.10 19.74
N MET A 529 1.64 6.98 19.91
CA MET A 529 1.83 6.07 21.03
C MET A 529 2.94 5.06 20.73
N VAL A 530 3.90 4.95 21.64
CA VAL A 530 4.98 3.97 21.57
C VAL A 530 4.59 2.76 22.40
N TRP A 531 4.53 1.61 21.73
CA TRP A 531 4.39 0.31 22.37
C TRP A 531 5.74 -0.39 22.41
N GLU A 532 6.02 -1.11 23.50
CA GLU A 532 7.26 -1.86 23.69
C GLU A 532 6.94 -3.33 23.99
N LYS A 533 7.84 -4.23 23.56
CA LYS A 533 7.87 -5.62 24.01
C LYS A 533 9.12 -5.85 24.88
N LEU A 534 8.93 -6.38 26.07
CA LEU A 534 10.04 -6.72 26.98
C LEU A 534 10.71 -8.04 26.58
N ASN A 535 11.91 -8.29 27.10
CA ASN A 535 12.70 -9.51 26.87
C ASN A 535 13.12 -9.80 25.42
N VAL A 536 13.06 -8.79 24.53
CA VAL A 536 13.59 -8.91 23.17
C VAL A 536 15.08 -8.57 23.15
N ALA A 537 15.91 -9.51 22.70
CA ALA A 537 17.36 -9.30 22.57
C ALA A 537 17.67 -8.22 21.51
N PRO A 538 18.69 -7.37 21.74
CA PRO A 538 19.13 -6.40 20.74
C PRO A 538 19.68 -7.11 19.50
N LEU A 539 19.79 -6.36 18.40
CA LEU A 539 20.37 -6.85 17.17
C LEU A 539 21.81 -7.35 17.40
N PRO A 540 22.21 -8.47 16.78
CA PRO A 540 23.61 -8.90 16.77
C PRO A 540 24.52 -7.79 16.24
N LYS A 541 25.72 -7.66 16.84
CA LYS A 541 26.71 -6.66 16.41
C LYS A 541 27.11 -6.80 14.94
N VAL A 542 27.10 -8.02 14.41
CA VAL A 542 27.36 -8.32 13.01
C VAL A 542 26.09 -8.87 12.40
N LEU A 543 25.53 -8.12 11.44
CA LEU A 543 24.34 -8.55 10.71
C LEU A 543 24.71 -9.21 9.39
N PRO A 544 23.99 -10.27 8.99
CA PRO A 544 24.24 -10.94 7.72
C PRO A 544 24.03 -9.96 6.56
N LYS A 545 24.89 -10.05 5.55
CA LYS A 545 24.76 -9.32 4.29
C LYS A 545 25.11 -10.25 3.14
N ASP A 546 24.48 -10.01 2.00
CA ASP A 546 24.90 -10.65 0.76
C ASP A 546 26.15 -9.93 0.24
N GLU A 547 27.29 -10.63 0.23
CA GLU A 547 28.51 -10.06 -0.33
C GLU A 547 28.45 -10.07 -1.85
N VAL A 548 28.60 -8.89 -2.44
CA VAL A 548 28.66 -8.71 -3.89
C VAL A 548 30.11 -8.43 -4.30
N PRO A 549 30.63 -9.08 -5.37
CA PRO A 549 31.96 -8.81 -5.91
C PRO A 549 32.23 -7.32 -6.15
N LEU A 550 33.47 -6.89 -5.89
CA LEU A 550 33.88 -5.47 -6.00
C LEU A 550 33.59 -4.87 -7.39
N PHE A 551 33.81 -5.62 -8.46
CA PHE A 551 33.58 -5.10 -9.81
C PHE A 551 32.12 -4.73 -10.05
N LEU A 552 31.15 -5.50 -9.50
CA LEU A 552 29.73 -5.18 -9.61
C LEU A 552 29.37 -3.91 -8.80
N LYS A 553 29.99 -3.73 -7.62
CA LYS A 553 29.84 -2.50 -6.82
C LYS A 553 30.33 -1.27 -7.58
N LEU A 554 31.53 -1.37 -8.19
CA LEU A 554 32.12 -0.30 -9.00
C LEU A 554 31.26 0.00 -10.23
N MET A 555 30.79 -1.02 -10.95
CA MET A 555 29.90 -0.85 -12.09
C MET A 555 28.62 -0.11 -11.70
N TRP A 556 27.97 -0.50 -10.60
CA TRP A 556 26.73 0.11 -10.11
C TRP A 556 26.91 1.56 -9.65
N GLY A 557 28.03 1.88 -9.01
CA GLY A 557 28.33 3.22 -8.53
C GLY A 557 28.85 4.20 -9.59
N ILE A 558 29.50 3.70 -10.65
CA ILE A 558 30.21 4.56 -11.64
C ILE A 558 29.45 4.67 -12.95
N ILE A 559 28.99 3.55 -13.53
CA ILE A 559 28.42 3.54 -14.88
C ILE A 559 27.24 4.51 -15.03
N PRO A 560 26.23 4.53 -14.12
CA PRO A 560 25.08 5.41 -14.29
C PRO A 560 25.46 6.89 -14.39
N VAL A 561 26.26 7.40 -13.46
CA VAL A 561 26.74 8.80 -13.50
C VAL A 561 27.58 9.05 -14.76
N LEU A 562 28.43 8.10 -15.15
CA LEU A 562 29.22 8.18 -16.37
C LEU A 562 28.33 8.28 -17.62
N THR A 563 27.17 7.61 -17.67
CA THR A 563 26.24 7.74 -18.81
C THR A 563 25.76 9.17 -18.99
N VAL A 564 25.49 9.90 -17.90
CA VAL A 564 25.09 11.32 -17.96
C VAL A 564 26.26 12.18 -18.43
N ILE A 565 27.46 11.97 -17.91
CA ILE A 565 28.66 12.72 -18.32
C ILE A 565 28.93 12.51 -19.82
N LEU A 566 28.90 11.26 -20.30
CA LEU A 566 29.11 10.94 -21.71
C LEU A 566 28.01 11.54 -22.59
N ALA A 567 26.74 11.41 -22.19
CA ALA A 567 25.64 12.03 -22.90
C ALA A 567 25.79 13.56 -22.96
N PHE A 568 26.21 14.20 -21.86
CA PHE A 568 26.48 15.63 -21.82
C PHE A 568 27.63 15.98 -22.78
N VAL A 569 28.81 15.38 -22.67
CA VAL A 569 29.98 15.70 -23.52
C VAL A 569 29.67 15.53 -25.01
N ILE A 570 29.02 14.43 -25.40
CA ILE A 570 28.69 14.13 -26.81
C ILE A 570 27.64 15.10 -27.37
N ASN A 571 26.67 15.53 -26.54
CA ASN A 571 25.56 16.37 -27.00
C ASN A 571 25.83 17.87 -26.84
N VAL A 572 26.65 18.31 -25.87
CA VAL A 572 26.92 19.72 -25.58
C VAL A 572 27.63 20.41 -26.74
N GLN A 573 28.52 19.70 -27.44
CA GLN A 573 29.19 20.22 -28.63
C GLN A 573 28.17 20.70 -29.68
N SER A 574 27.04 19.99 -29.82
CA SER A 574 25.98 20.39 -30.74
C SER A 574 25.28 21.69 -30.34
N ILE A 575 25.22 21.97 -29.04
CA ILE A 575 24.61 23.17 -28.46
C ILE A 575 25.55 24.35 -28.68
N PHE A 576 26.84 24.20 -28.37
CA PHE A 576 27.84 25.25 -28.59
C PHE A 576 27.98 25.62 -30.08
N TYR A 577 28.01 24.66 -31.01
CA TYR A 577 28.06 24.97 -32.45
C TYR A 577 26.84 25.75 -32.94
N LYS A 578 25.65 25.52 -32.35
CA LYS A 578 24.41 26.24 -32.67
C LYS A 578 24.35 27.61 -32.00
N ALA A 579 24.71 27.69 -30.72
CA ALA A 579 24.69 28.91 -29.91
C ALA A 579 25.73 29.93 -30.39
N LEU A 580 26.95 29.48 -30.66
CA LEU A 580 28.06 30.30 -31.16
C LEU A 580 28.02 30.52 -32.69
N LYS A 581 27.03 29.93 -33.39
CA LYS A 581 26.83 30.05 -34.85
C LYS A 581 28.07 29.76 -35.70
N ILE A 582 28.96 28.87 -35.22
CA ILE A 582 30.27 28.60 -35.81
C ILE A 582 30.16 27.92 -37.19
N LYS A 583 29.06 27.18 -37.47
CA LYS A 583 28.81 26.52 -38.75
C LYS A 583 27.34 26.63 -39.17
N ASN A 584 27.10 26.74 -40.48
CA ASN A 584 25.76 26.60 -41.07
C ASN A 584 25.23 25.17 -40.81
N VAL A 585 24.27 25.05 -39.90
CA VAL A 585 23.68 23.76 -39.54
C VAL A 585 22.67 23.35 -40.61
N VAL A 586 22.98 22.29 -41.35
CA VAL A 586 22.05 21.69 -42.32
C VAL A 586 20.80 21.21 -41.58
N LYS A 587 19.62 21.57 -42.09
CA LYS A 587 18.34 21.13 -41.54
C LYS A 587 18.27 19.60 -41.51
N PRO A 588 17.81 18.99 -40.41
CA PRO A 588 17.62 17.54 -40.32
C PRO A 588 16.74 16.98 -41.45
N ASP A 589 17.05 15.77 -41.90
CA ASP A 589 16.38 15.15 -43.06
C ASP A 589 14.88 14.90 -42.89
N PHE A 590 14.36 14.81 -41.65
CA PHE A 590 12.92 14.67 -41.42
C PHE A 590 12.11 15.91 -41.85
N PHE A 591 12.74 17.09 -42.00
CA PHE A 591 12.08 18.27 -42.57
C PHE A 591 11.72 18.12 -44.05
N LYS A 592 12.36 17.19 -44.78
CA LYS A 592 12.00 16.89 -46.19
C LYS A 592 10.61 16.25 -46.31
N PHE A 593 10.13 15.62 -45.24
CA PHE A 593 8.82 14.97 -45.17
C PHE A 593 7.85 15.75 -44.28
N ALA A 594 8.03 17.07 -44.21
CA ALA A 594 7.09 17.94 -43.52
C ALA A 594 5.68 17.72 -44.07
N VAL A 595 4.71 17.54 -43.17
CA VAL A 595 3.33 17.27 -43.59
C VAL A 595 2.65 18.56 -44.03
N PRO A 596 2.14 18.66 -45.27
CA PRO A 596 1.38 19.84 -45.70
C PRO A 596 -0.02 19.83 -45.08
N TYR A 597 -0.41 20.95 -44.45
CA TYR A 597 -1.72 21.13 -43.82
C TYR A 597 -2.66 21.96 -44.72
N ASN A 598 -2.97 21.42 -45.90
CA ASN A 598 -3.70 22.17 -46.92
C ASN A 598 -5.23 21.95 -46.88
N LYS A 599 -5.69 20.79 -46.39
CA LYS A 599 -7.11 20.43 -46.36
C LYS A 599 -7.41 19.44 -45.25
N PHE A 600 -8.40 19.76 -44.42
CA PHE A 600 -8.91 18.85 -43.41
C PHE A 600 -10.06 18.00 -43.99
N PRO A 601 -10.00 16.65 -43.93
CA PRO A 601 -11.06 15.80 -44.45
C PRO A 601 -12.38 15.96 -43.68
N PHE A 602 -13.46 16.31 -44.39
CA PHE A 602 -14.77 16.52 -43.75
C PHE A 602 -15.30 15.26 -43.04
N LYS A 603 -15.05 14.06 -43.59
CA LYS A 603 -15.45 12.79 -42.95
C LYS A 603 -14.90 12.66 -41.53
N ILE A 604 -13.67 13.12 -41.29
CA ILE A 604 -13.05 13.08 -39.95
C ILE A 604 -13.70 14.10 -39.01
N ILE A 605 -14.11 15.26 -39.51
CA ILE A 605 -14.88 16.23 -38.72
C ILE A 605 -16.19 15.58 -38.26
N VAL A 606 -16.93 14.92 -39.15
CA VAL A 606 -18.18 14.21 -38.81
C VAL A 606 -17.93 13.12 -37.77
N VAL A 607 -16.91 12.27 -37.98
CA VAL A 607 -16.55 11.21 -37.03
C VAL A 607 -16.19 11.78 -35.65
N LEU A 608 -15.42 12.87 -35.59
CA LEU A 608 -15.08 13.53 -34.33
C LEU A 608 -16.33 14.08 -33.62
N HIS A 609 -17.27 14.70 -34.34
CA HIS A 609 -18.51 15.19 -33.72
C HIS A 609 -19.36 14.03 -33.19
N LEU A 610 -19.55 12.97 -33.98
CA LEU A 610 -20.28 11.77 -33.54
C LEU A 610 -19.60 11.11 -32.34
N TRP A 611 -18.27 11.05 -32.33
CA TRP A 611 -17.49 10.53 -31.22
C TRP A 611 -17.65 11.37 -29.95
N VAL A 612 -17.57 12.70 -30.06
CA VAL A 612 -17.79 13.62 -28.94
C VAL A 612 -19.23 13.50 -28.42
N ILE A 613 -20.23 13.35 -29.29
CA ILE A 613 -21.63 13.13 -28.88
C ILE A 613 -21.76 11.78 -28.14
N LEU A 614 -21.17 10.71 -28.68
CA LEU A 614 -21.17 9.40 -28.03
C LEU A 614 -20.50 9.47 -26.65
N LEU A 615 -19.31 10.06 -26.56
CA LEU A 615 -18.63 10.29 -25.29
C LEU A 615 -19.47 11.16 -24.35
N GLY A 616 -20.12 12.19 -24.86
CA GLY A 616 -21.04 13.03 -24.10
C GLY A 616 -22.20 12.23 -23.51
N VAL A 617 -22.80 11.32 -24.27
CA VAL A 617 -23.85 10.41 -23.79
C VAL A 617 -23.31 9.44 -22.75
N VAL A 618 -22.15 8.83 -22.99
CA VAL A 618 -21.51 7.89 -22.05
C VAL A 618 -21.12 8.60 -20.75
N ILE A 619 -20.52 9.79 -20.84
CA ILE A 619 -20.15 10.61 -19.67
C ILE A 619 -21.41 11.07 -18.94
N SER A 620 -22.46 11.52 -19.65
CA SER A 620 -23.71 11.95 -19.02
C SER A 620 -24.42 10.78 -18.34
N TYR A 621 -24.44 9.60 -18.97
CA TYR A 621 -24.97 8.38 -18.37
C TYR A 621 -24.13 7.93 -17.18
N GLY A 622 -22.79 7.99 -17.30
CA GLY A 622 -21.87 7.65 -16.21
C GLY A 622 -21.99 8.63 -15.04
N MET A 623 -22.14 9.93 -15.30
CA MET A 623 -22.44 10.95 -14.29
C MET A 623 -23.81 10.73 -13.66
N TYR A 624 -24.82 10.34 -14.44
CA TYR A 624 -26.13 9.99 -13.92
C TYR A 624 -26.08 8.75 -13.03
N GLN A 625 -25.39 7.68 -13.44
CA GLN A 625 -25.22 6.47 -12.64
C GLN A 625 -24.39 6.75 -11.38
N ALA A 626 -23.28 7.50 -11.51
CA ALA A 626 -22.47 7.93 -10.37
C ALA A 626 -23.27 8.82 -9.41
N TYR A 627 -24.12 9.70 -9.94
CA TYR A 627 -25.04 10.49 -9.13
C TYR A 627 -26.07 9.58 -8.45
N MET A 628 -26.74 8.67 -9.17
CA MET A 628 -27.74 7.78 -8.58
C MET A 628 -27.16 6.80 -7.56
N PHE A 629 -25.90 6.37 -7.74
CA PHE A 629 -25.22 5.46 -6.82
C PHE A 629 -24.66 6.18 -5.59
N ASN A 630 -24.08 7.39 -5.77
CA ASN A 630 -23.49 8.17 -4.69
C ASN A 630 -24.46 9.17 -4.05
N ALA A 631 -25.64 9.39 -4.64
CA ALA A 631 -26.66 10.24 -4.04
C ALA A 631 -27.11 9.61 -2.75
N THR A 632 -27.12 10.41 -1.70
CA THR A 632 -27.24 9.90 -0.34
C THR A 632 -28.67 9.52 0.03
N GLN A 633 -29.68 10.28 -0.41
CA GLN A 633 -31.06 10.15 0.11
C GLN A 633 -32.13 9.87 -0.96
N VAL A 634 -31.73 9.41 -2.15
CA VAL A 634 -32.66 9.18 -3.28
C VAL A 634 -33.48 7.90 -3.11
N SER A 635 -32.95 6.90 -2.39
CA SER A 635 -33.60 5.61 -2.17
C SER A 635 -33.37 5.12 -0.73
N PRO A 636 -34.18 4.16 -0.25
CA PRO A 636 -33.98 3.52 1.06
C PRO A 636 -32.61 2.87 1.20
N THR A 637 -32.12 2.24 0.12
CA THR A 637 -30.80 1.58 0.13
C THR A 637 -29.68 2.60 0.20
N ASN A 638 -29.80 3.70 -0.53
CA ASN A 638 -28.76 4.72 -0.59
C ASN A 638 -28.59 5.42 0.76
N VAL A 639 -29.68 5.72 1.47
CA VAL A 639 -29.58 6.42 2.75
C VAL A 639 -28.91 5.55 3.82
N VAL A 640 -29.20 4.25 3.84
CA VAL A 640 -28.53 3.31 4.75
C VAL A 640 -27.04 3.15 4.39
N LYS A 641 -26.67 3.03 3.10
CA LYS A 641 -25.25 3.00 2.69
C LYS A 641 -24.53 4.28 3.10
N ALA A 642 -25.10 5.44 2.77
CA ALA A 642 -24.52 6.73 3.08
C ALA A 642 -24.36 6.94 4.59
N TYR A 643 -25.30 6.44 5.39
CA TYR A 643 -25.24 6.44 6.85
C TYR A 643 -24.05 5.61 7.36
N TYR A 644 -23.89 4.37 6.91
CA TYR A 644 -22.77 3.54 7.34
C TYR A 644 -21.40 4.03 6.82
N ASP A 645 -21.34 4.56 5.60
CA ASP A 645 -20.14 5.21 5.08
C ASP A 645 -19.75 6.41 5.96
N ALA A 646 -20.71 7.25 6.35
CA ALA A 646 -20.44 8.38 7.23
C ALA A 646 -19.99 7.93 8.63
N LEU A 647 -20.57 6.86 9.19
CA LEU A 647 -20.15 6.29 10.47
C LEU A 647 -18.74 5.71 10.41
N ASP A 648 -18.41 4.94 9.37
CA ASP A 648 -17.10 4.30 9.19
C ASP A 648 -15.95 5.33 9.09
N TYR A 649 -16.20 6.49 8.45
CA TYR A 649 -15.27 7.62 8.43
C TYR A 649 -15.39 8.57 9.64
N LYS A 650 -16.26 8.27 10.61
CA LYS A 650 -16.52 9.09 11.81
C LYS A 650 -17.02 10.51 11.50
N TYR A 651 -17.73 10.68 10.38
CA TYR A 651 -18.39 11.93 9.99
C TYR A 651 -19.79 12.03 10.61
N TYR A 652 -19.84 12.19 11.94
CA TYR A 652 -21.08 12.12 12.72
C TYR A 652 -22.14 13.14 12.31
N GLU A 653 -21.77 14.37 11.97
CA GLU A 653 -22.73 15.38 11.48
C GLU A 653 -23.41 14.94 10.19
N LYS A 654 -22.64 14.32 9.29
CA LYS A 654 -23.15 13.78 8.03
C LYS A 654 -24.05 12.57 8.28
N ALA A 655 -23.66 11.66 9.18
CA ALA A 655 -24.49 10.52 9.57
C ALA A 655 -25.82 10.97 10.19
N HIS A 656 -25.79 11.97 11.09
CA HIS A 656 -26.98 12.56 11.70
C HIS A 656 -27.92 13.20 10.68
N SER A 657 -27.39 13.83 9.64
CA SER A 657 -28.21 14.46 8.58
C SER A 657 -29.11 13.47 7.81
N TYR A 658 -28.84 12.17 7.93
CA TYR A 658 -29.64 11.10 7.32
C TYR A 658 -30.76 10.58 8.23
N ILE A 659 -30.80 11.00 9.49
CA ILE A 659 -31.87 10.69 10.44
C ILE A 659 -33.06 11.62 10.19
N ASP A 660 -34.28 11.13 10.38
CA ASP A 660 -35.50 11.91 10.16
C ASP A 660 -35.51 13.19 11.03
N PRO A 661 -35.57 14.40 10.44
CA PRO A 661 -35.63 15.66 11.19
C PRO A 661 -36.83 15.75 12.14
N LYS A 662 -37.95 15.07 11.83
CA LYS A 662 -39.15 15.04 12.69
C LYS A 662 -38.99 14.18 13.94
N SER A 663 -37.93 13.36 14.01
CA SER A 663 -37.61 12.61 15.22
C SER A 663 -37.09 13.49 16.37
N HIS A 664 -36.76 14.75 16.09
CA HIS A 664 -36.23 15.72 17.06
C HIS A 664 -34.97 15.26 17.81
N LEU A 665 -34.21 14.29 17.26
CA LEU A 665 -32.94 13.85 17.82
C LEU A 665 -31.88 14.94 17.62
N ALA A 666 -31.43 15.57 18.71
CA ALA A 666 -30.35 16.56 18.65
C ALA A 666 -29.02 15.90 18.21
N ILE A 667 -28.18 16.63 17.46
CA ILE A 667 -26.85 16.14 17.04
C ILE A 667 -25.98 15.72 18.24
N SER A 668 -26.04 16.48 19.34
CA SER A 668 -25.33 16.15 20.57
C SER A 668 -25.79 14.82 21.17
N GLN A 669 -27.10 14.55 21.13
CA GLN A 669 -27.67 13.28 21.58
C GLN A 669 -27.27 12.13 20.65
N PHE A 670 -27.29 12.33 19.33
CA PHE A 670 -26.82 11.33 18.36
C PHE A 670 -25.34 10.99 18.54
N MET A 671 -24.49 12.00 18.68
CA MET A 671 -23.06 11.80 18.95
C MET A 671 -22.85 11.08 20.28
N LEU A 672 -23.64 11.44 21.30
CA LEU A 672 -23.62 10.77 22.59
C LEU A 672 -24.01 9.30 22.42
N GLU A 673 -25.16 8.97 21.84
CA GLU A 673 -25.61 7.58 21.60
C GLU A 673 -24.62 6.77 20.77
N THR A 674 -24.00 7.38 19.76
CA THR A 674 -22.97 6.73 18.93
C THR A 674 -21.68 6.50 19.71
N SER A 675 -21.28 7.45 20.57
CA SER A 675 -20.10 7.32 21.45
C SER A 675 -20.33 6.41 22.66
N VAL A 676 -21.59 6.29 23.12
CA VAL A 676 -22.01 5.50 24.28
C VAL A 676 -21.97 4.02 23.96
N ALA A 677 -22.17 3.64 22.71
CA ALA A 677 -21.90 2.29 22.24
C ALA A 677 -20.40 2.09 21.97
N ASP A 678 -19.49 2.42 22.90
CA ASP A 678 -18.06 2.14 22.71
C ASP A 678 -17.82 0.62 22.59
N GLY A 679 -16.72 0.19 21.97
CA GLY A 679 -16.46 -1.23 21.70
C GLY A 679 -15.47 -1.47 20.56
N ILE A 680 -15.04 -2.72 20.38
CA ILE A 680 -14.15 -3.10 19.26
C ILE A 680 -14.76 -2.72 17.90
N LEU A 681 -16.09 -2.83 17.77
CA LEU A 681 -16.77 -2.55 16.51
C LEU A 681 -16.83 -1.05 16.19
N ASN A 682 -17.11 -0.20 17.16
CA ASN A 682 -17.32 1.23 16.92
C ASN A 682 -16.01 2.04 16.99
N SER A 683 -15.03 1.57 17.77
CA SER A 683 -13.77 2.29 17.97
C SER A 683 -12.61 1.76 17.13
N TYR A 684 -12.58 0.45 16.85
CA TYR A 684 -11.42 -0.25 16.28
C TYR A 684 -11.75 -1.11 15.04
N ALA A 685 -12.88 -0.88 14.38
CA ALA A 685 -13.23 -1.61 13.17
C ALA A 685 -13.22 -0.74 11.91
N LYS A 686 -13.10 -1.41 10.76
CA LYS A 686 -13.27 -0.85 9.42
C LYS A 686 -14.37 -1.64 8.70
N LEU A 687 -15.32 -0.95 8.09
CA LEU A 687 -16.34 -1.60 7.27
C LEU A 687 -15.68 -2.14 5.98
N ASP A 688 -15.78 -3.45 5.78
CA ASP A 688 -15.24 -4.17 4.60
C ASP A 688 -16.29 -4.27 3.50
N ALA A 689 -17.50 -4.68 3.88
CA ALA A 689 -18.62 -4.84 2.96
C ALA A 689 -19.96 -4.57 3.66
N ILE A 690 -20.90 -4.04 2.87
CA ILE A 690 -22.29 -3.85 3.26
C ILE A 690 -23.20 -4.31 2.11
N GLU A 691 -24.08 -5.26 2.42
CA GLU A 691 -25.17 -5.68 1.55
C GLU A 691 -26.49 -5.26 2.19
N ILE A 692 -27.40 -4.69 1.40
CA ILE A 692 -28.69 -4.23 1.91
C ILE A 692 -29.80 -5.04 1.26
N GLU A 693 -30.56 -5.74 2.08
CA GLU A 693 -31.75 -6.48 1.69
C GLU A 693 -33.01 -5.69 2.10
N ILE A 694 -33.97 -5.58 1.18
CA ILE A 694 -35.26 -4.92 1.46
C ILE A 694 -36.25 -5.99 1.91
N ILE A 695 -36.67 -5.96 3.18
CA ILE A 695 -37.68 -6.89 3.71
C ILE A 695 -39.08 -6.48 3.27
N LYS A 696 -39.41 -5.21 3.45
CA LYS A 696 -40.72 -4.62 3.12
C LYS A 696 -40.51 -3.24 2.55
N SER A 697 -41.22 -2.90 1.48
CA SER A 697 -41.17 -1.58 0.86
C SER A 697 -42.56 -1.11 0.47
N SER A 698 -42.81 0.17 0.74
CA SER A 698 -43.98 0.93 0.32
C SER A 698 -43.51 2.28 -0.26
N LYS A 699 -44.41 3.09 -0.81
CA LYS A 699 -44.03 4.39 -1.40
C LYS A 699 -43.39 5.35 -0.39
N GLU A 700 -43.74 5.25 0.89
CA GLU A 700 -43.32 6.20 1.93
C GLU A 700 -42.48 5.56 3.04
N ARG A 701 -42.43 4.22 3.14
CA ARG A 701 -41.73 3.53 4.22
C ARG A 701 -41.10 2.24 3.73
N ALA A 702 -39.89 1.95 4.15
CA ALA A 702 -39.22 0.69 3.85
C ALA A 702 -38.46 0.14 5.07
N THR A 703 -38.56 -1.16 5.27
CA THR A 703 -37.81 -1.92 6.29
C THR A 703 -36.72 -2.72 5.58
N LEU A 704 -35.50 -2.56 6.05
CA LEU A 704 -34.28 -3.01 5.39
C LEU A 704 -33.41 -3.78 6.40
N VAL A 705 -32.61 -4.74 5.94
CA VAL A 705 -31.49 -5.30 6.72
C VAL A 705 -30.20 -4.87 6.05
N ALA A 706 -29.29 -4.30 6.82
CA ALA A 706 -27.91 -4.09 6.42
C ALA A 706 -27.06 -5.24 6.97
N HIS A 707 -26.65 -6.16 6.10
CA HIS A 707 -25.66 -7.18 6.38
C HIS A 707 -24.28 -6.53 6.30
N THR A 708 -23.65 -6.34 7.44
CA THR A 708 -22.35 -5.66 7.53
C THR A 708 -21.25 -6.63 7.91
N LYS A 709 -20.09 -6.46 7.27
CA LYS A 709 -18.86 -7.18 7.57
C LYS A 709 -17.79 -6.17 7.98
N TRP A 710 -17.31 -6.31 9.21
CA TRP A 710 -16.34 -5.41 9.82
C TRP A 710 -15.03 -6.14 10.05
N ILE A 711 -13.93 -5.51 9.67
CA ILE A 711 -12.58 -5.95 9.97
C ILE A 711 -12.15 -5.24 11.26
N THR A 712 -11.82 -6.00 12.31
CA THR A 712 -11.19 -5.49 13.53
C THR A 712 -9.73 -5.96 13.58
N PRO A 713 -8.86 -5.40 14.43
CA PRO A 713 -7.50 -5.90 14.61
C PRO A 713 -7.42 -7.35 15.14
N LEU A 714 -8.49 -7.87 15.74
CA LEU A 714 -8.53 -9.20 16.37
C LEU A 714 -9.24 -10.23 15.49
N GLU A 715 -10.45 -9.89 15.01
CA GLU A 715 -11.34 -10.78 14.24
C GLU A 715 -12.19 -10.04 13.18
N ILE A 716 -12.85 -10.81 12.31
CA ILE A 716 -13.88 -10.29 11.40
C ILE A 716 -15.26 -10.48 12.02
N ILE A 717 -15.99 -9.38 12.18
CA ILE A 717 -17.33 -9.39 12.78
C ILE A 717 -18.39 -9.23 11.68
N LYS A 718 -19.31 -10.19 11.61
CA LYS A 718 -20.54 -10.07 10.81
C LYS A 718 -21.69 -9.65 11.72
N LYS A 719 -22.41 -8.59 11.35
CA LYS A 719 -23.55 -8.08 12.12
C LYS A 719 -24.65 -7.61 11.17
N ASP A 720 -25.87 -7.99 11.51
CA ASP A 720 -27.07 -7.59 10.79
C ASP A 720 -27.74 -6.46 11.55
N TYR A 721 -28.01 -5.37 10.83
CA TYR A 721 -28.71 -4.22 11.39
C TYR A 721 -30.03 -4.01 10.66
N TYR A 722 -31.13 -4.11 11.40
CA TYR A 722 -32.45 -3.81 10.89
C TYR A 722 -32.64 -2.30 10.91
N HIS A 723 -33.18 -1.72 9.84
CA HIS A 723 -33.46 -0.29 9.74
C HIS A 723 -34.87 -0.07 9.21
N GLU A 724 -35.51 0.98 9.73
CA GLU A 724 -36.71 1.54 9.11
C GLU A 724 -36.39 2.88 8.50
N THR A 725 -36.87 3.10 7.28
CA THR A 725 -36.68 4.34 6.53
C THR A 725 -38.02 4.93 6.13
N ILE A 726 -38.08 6.26 6.09
CA ILE A 726 -39.26 7.02 5.70
C ILE A 726 -38.91 8.00 4.58
N SER A 727 -39.79 8.16 3.59
CA SER A 727 -39.66 9.15 2.53
C SER A 727 -40.48 10.39 2.89
N GLN A 728 -39.85 11.56 2.87
CA GLN A 728 -40.52 12.85 3.06
C GLN A 728 -40.14 13.76 1.90
N ASN A 729 -41.12 14.30 1.16
CA ASN A 729 -40.88 15.18 0.00
C ASN A 729 -39.90 14.62 -1.05
N GLY A 730 -39.83 13.29 -1.19
CA GLY A 730 -38.94 12.61 -2.12
C GLY A 730 -37.51 12.34 -1.60
N THR A 731 -37.17 12.71 -0.37
CA THR A 731 -35.91 12.32 0.30
C THR A 731 -36.15 11.25 1.36
N TRP A 732 -35.28 10.25 1.40
CA TRP A 732 -35.32 9.16 2.37
C TRP A 732 -34.48 9.47 3.61
N TYR A 733 -35.02 9.11 4.77
CA TYR A 733 -34.37 9.26 6.08
C TYR A 733 -34.46 7.96 6.87
N LEU A 734 -33.52 7.73 7.78
CA LEU A 734 -33.58 6.66 8.78
C LEU A 734 -34.43 7.11 9.96
N LEU A 735 -35.28 6.22 10.46
CA LEU A 735 -35.92 6.39 11.75
C LEU A 735 -34.93 5.97 12.85
N PRO A 736 -34.68 6.83 13.84
CA PRO A 736 -33.75 6.48 14.91
C PRO A 736 -34.31 5.32 15.73
N GLN A 737 -33.42 4.39 16.09
CA GLN A 737 -33.76 3.32 17.00
C GLN A 737 -33.62 3.82 18.43
N LYS A 738 -34.59 3.49 19.28
CA LYS A 738 -34.46 3.75 20.71
C LYS A 738 -33.42 2.81 21.29
N GLN A 739 -32.30 3.35 21.74
CA GLN A 739 -31.36 2.58 22.53
C GLN A 739 -31.91 2.39 23.96
N PRO A 740 -31.66 1.24 24.59
CA PRO A 740 -31.98 1.06 26.00
C PRO A 740 -31.18 2.07 26.83
N LEU A 741 -31.90 2.92 27.56
CA LEU A 741 -31.30 3.89 28.48
C LEU A 741 -30.98 3.18 29.80
N ASP A 742 -29.83 2.51 29.86
CA ASP A 742 -29.26 2.12 31.15
C ASP A 742 -28.66 3.38 31.79
N ILE A 743 -29.22 3.81 32.92
CA ILE A 743 -28.76 5.00 33.65
C ILE A 743 -27.87 4.49 34.77
N PRO A 744 -26.62 4.99 34.91
CA PRO A 744 -25.78 4.59 36.02
C PRO A 744 -26.48 4.92 37.34
N PRO A 745 -26.51 3.99 38.31
CA PRO A 745 -27.18 4.19 39.59
C PRO A 745 -26.61 5.38 40.37
N ASP A 746 -25.29 5.62 40.29
CA ASP A 746 -24.61 6.70 40.99
C ASP A 746 -23.98 7.71 40.02
N GLN A 747 -24.01 8.99 40.39
CA GLN A 747 -23.37 10.05 39.60
C GLN A 747 -21.90 10.28 39.97
N PHE A 748 -21.50 9.91 41.18
CA PHE A 748 -20.16 10.09 41.70
C PHE A 748 -19.68 8.79 42.32
N LEU A 749 -18.49 8.35 41.90
CA LEU A 749 -17.86 7.14 42.38
C LEU A 749 -16.47 7.48 42.87
N ALA A 750 -16.11 6.89 44.00
CA ALA A 750 -14.76 6.89 44.51
C ALA A 750 -14.33 5.44 44.65
N ASP A 751 -13.10 5.17 44.24
CA ASP A 751 -12.53 3.84 44.36
C ASP A 751 -11.09 3.96 44.85
N ASN A 752 -10.66 2.99 45.65
CA ASN A 752 -9.31 2.92 46.18
C ASN A 752 -8.50 1.99 45.29
N THR A 753 -7.71 2.55 44.38
CA THR A 753 -6.87 1.78 43.46
C THR A 753 -5.44 1.68 43.98
N THR A 754 -4.83 0.51 43.82
CA THR A 754 -3.39 0.32 44.04
C THR A 754 -2.65 0.63 42.74
N GLU A 755 -1.93 1.75 42.71
CA GLU A 755 -1.08 2.12 41.58
C GLU A 755 0.38 1.70 41.80
N TYR A 756 1.06 1.37 40.70
CA TYR A 756 2.45 0.95 40.72
C TYR A 756 3.30 1.98 39.97
N PHE A 757 4.25 2.58 40.67
CA PHE A 757 5.18 3.53 40.08
C PHE A 757 6.60 2.97 40.01
N LYS A 758 7.23 3.07 38.83
CA LYS A 758 8.63 2.68 38.63
C LYS A 758 9.51 3.92 38.74
N GLN A 759 10.14 4.12 39.89
CA GLN A 759 10.99 5.29 40.17
C GLN A 759 12.22 5.40 39.25
N GLY A 760 12.71 4.29 38.67
CA GLY A 760 13.92 4.26 37.84
C GLY A 760 15.17 4.73 38.60
N ARG A 761 16.10 3.85 38.94
CA ARG A 761 17.34 4.23 39.66
C ARG A 761 18.42 4.85 38.76
N ARG A 762 18.02 5.29 37.56
CA ARG A 762 18.95 5.68 36.51
C ARG A 762 19.66 6.97 36.86
N LYS A 763 20.98 6.92 37.01
CA LYS A 763 21.85 8.10 36.99
C LYS A 763 21.78 8.72 35.58
N ILE A 764 21.82 10.05 35.46
CA ILE A 764 21.90 10.71 34.15
C ILE A 764 23.27 10.37 33.54
N THR A 765 23.30 9.34 32.69
CA THR A 765 24.51 8.84 32.02
C THR A 765 24.16 8.33 30.62
N THR A 766 25.16 8.37 29.73
CA THR A 766 25.09 7.81 28.37
C THR A 766 25.45 6.33 28.33
N GLN A 767 25.83 5.74 29.46
CA GLN A 767 26.18 4.32 29.59
C GLN A 767 24.93 3.44 29.62
N GLN A 768 25.11 2.16 29.27
CA GLN A 768 24.04 1.16 29.28
C GLN A 768 23.39 1.06 30.67
N THR A 769 22.10 0.74 30.68
CA THR A 769 21.35 0.41 31.91
C THR A 769 22.16 -0.60 32.72
N TYR A 770 22.57 -0.22 33.93
CA TYR A 770 23.32 -1.12 34.79
C TYR A 770 22.38 -2.24 35.27
N HIS A 771 22.94 -3.38 35.65
CA HIS A 771 22.12 -4.48 36.20
C HIS A 771 21.32 -4.03 37.43
N GLU A 772 21.84 -3.08 38.22
CA GLU A 772 21.16 -2.46 39.37
C GLU A 772 19.94 -1.58 39.00
N ASP A 773 19.82 -1.17 37.73
CA ASP A 773 18.69 -0.38 37.21
C ASP A 773 17.55 -1.25 36.67
N VAL A 774 17.80 -2.55 36.47
CA VAL A 774 16.81 -3.53 36.03
C VAL A 774 16.07 -4.06 37.26
N LEU A 775 14.75 -3.92 37.27
CA LEU A 775 13.93 -4.48 38.34
C LEU A 775 14.05 -6.01 38.32
N LYS A 776 14.08 -6.61 39.52
CA LYS A 776 13.97 -8.06 39.65
C LYS A 776 12.71 -8.54 38.92
N GLN A 777 12.84 -9.59 38.11
CA GLN A 777 11.71 -10.21 37.43
C GLN A 777 10.74 -10.80 38.46
N PRO A 778 9.42 -10.57 38.33
CA PRO A 778 8.42 -11.22 39.16
C PRO A 778 8.54 -12.74 39.10
N GLU A 779 8.38 -13.39 40.24
CA GLU A 779 8.35 -14.85 40.31
C GLU A 779 6.99 -15.39 39.87
N LEU A 780 7.00 -16.34 38.94
CA LEU A 780 5.80 -16.99 38.39
C LEU A 780 5.86 -18.51 38.63
N GLU A 781 4.71 -19.17 38.55
CA GLU A 781 4.61 -20.64 38.65
C GLU A 781 3.64 -21.17 37.58
N ILE A 782 4.10 -22.11 36.76
CA ILE A 782 3.25 -22.87 35.84
C ILE A 782 2.59 -24.01 36.63
N LEU A 783 1.29 -23.94 36.82
CA LEU A 783 0.51 -24.88 37.65
C LEU A 783 0.17 -26.17 36.91
N SER A 784 -0.13 -26.03 35.62
CA SER A 784 -0.48 -27.14 34.74
C SER A 784 0.02 -26.86 33.33
N ALA A 785 0.43 -27.90 32.62
CA ALA A 785 0.83 -27.83 31.21
C ALA A 785 0.54 -29.16 30.52
N LYS A 786 -0.19 -29.09 29.41
CA LYS A 786 -0.65 -30.25 28.65
C LYS A 786 -0.51 -30.02 27.15
N LEU A 787 -0.04 -31.05 26.45
CA LEU A 787 -0.15 -31.18 25.01
C LEU A 787 -1.45 -31.92 24.69
N ILE A 788 -2.32 -31.30 23.92
CA ILE A 788 -3.59 -31.86 23.49
C ILE A 788 -3.66 -31.94 21.97
N GLN A 789 -4.55 -32.82 21.49
CA GLN A 789 -4.97 -32.88 20.10
C GLN A 789 -6.47 -32.63 19.99
N TYR A 790 -6.84 -31.63 19.20
CA TYR A 790 -8.24 -31.27 18.95
C TYR A 790 -8.40 -30.94 17.46
N ASN A 791 -9.38 -31.55 16.78
CA ASN A 791 -9.62 -31.40 15.34
C ASN A 791 -8.37 -31.57 14.45
N ASN A 792 -7.51 -32.55 14.78
CA ASN A 792 -6.21 -32.84 14.13
C ASN A 792 -5.10 -31.79 14.37
N GLU A 793 -5.30 -30.81 15.24
CA GLU A 793 -4.29 -29.82 15.60
C GLU A 793 -3.66 -30.13 16.94
N TYR A 794 -2.35 -29.91 17.05
CA TYR A 794 -1.61 -30.02 18.31
C TYR A 794 -1.53 -28.66 18.99
N ILE A 795 -1.94 -28.61 20.25
CA ILE A 795 -2.07 -27.36 21.03
C ILE A 795 -1.47 -27.59 22.41
N ILE A 796 -0.81 -26.58 22.96
CA ILE A 796 -0.39 -26.58 24.36
C ILE A 796 -1.33 -25.72 25.17
N ILE A 797 -1.83 -26.24 26.29
CA ILE A 797 -2.67 -25.53 27.24
C ILE A 797 -2.08 -25.63 28.64
N GLY A 798 -2.43 -24.69 29.51
CA GLY A 798 -1.99 -24.73 30.89
C GLY A 798 -2.51 -23.59 31.74
N GLU A 799 -1.98 -23.50 32.95
CA GLU A 799 -2.27 -22.44 33.91
C GLU A 799 -0.97 -21.87 34.46
N LEU A 800 -0.92 -20.55 34.60
CA LEU A 800 0.21 -19.79 35.10
C LEU A 800 -0.26 -18.86 36.20
N GLN A 801 0.47 -18.79 37.31
CA GLN A 801 0.18 -17.87 38.41
C GLN A 801 1.34 -16.93 38.66
N ASN A 802 1.01 -15.68 39.00
CA ASN A 802 1.96 -14.75 39.59
C ASN A 802 2.08 -15.01 41.09
N ILE A 803 3.16 -15.66 41.52
CA ILE A 803 3.39 -15.96 42.94
C ILE A 803 4.10 -14.82 43.66
N ASP A 804 4.42 -13.72 42.98
CA ASP A 804 5.02 -12.52 43.57
C ASP A 804 3.95 -11.59 44.18
N ASN A 805 4.40 -10.47 44.74
CA ASN A 805 3.57 -9.41 45.33
C ASN A 805 3.45 -8.18 44.40
N PHE A 806 4.08 -8.23 43.22
CA PHE A 806 4.02 -7.19 42.20
C PHE A 806 3.36 -7.71 40.94
N PRO A 807 2.63 -6.88 40.17
CA PRO A 807 2.07 -7.29 38.90
C PRO A 807 3.15 -7.72 37.91
N ALA A 808 2.82 -8.70 37.08
CA ALA A 808 3.72 -9.25 36.09
C ALA A 808 3.16 -9.10 34.67
N ASP A 809 4.03 -8.67 33.76
CA ASP A 809 3.89 -8.82 32.33
C ASP A 809 4.54 -10.14 31.90
N VAL A 810 3.71 -11.05 31.41
CA VAL A 810 4.09 -12.42 31.07
C VAL A 810 4.30 -12.55 29.58
N VAL A 811 5.44 -13.14 29.21
CA VAL A 811 5.64 -13.72 27.89
C VAL A 811 5.75 -15.23 28.05
N LEU A 812 4.90 -15.98 27.37
CA LEU A 812 4.90 -17.44 27.38
C LEU A 812 5.22 -17.96 25.98
N LYS A 813 6.34 -18.67 25.88
CA LYS A 813 6.83 -19.32 24.66
C LYS A 813 6.72 -20.83 24.83
N SER A 814 6.32 -21.53 23.78
CA SER A 814 6.28 -22.99 23.80
C SER A 814 6.90 -23.61 22.55
N THR A 815 7.51 -24.78 22.70
CA THR A 815 8.10 -25.56 21.61
C THR A 815 7.60 -27.00 21.63
N LEU A 816 7.31 -27.55 20.46
CA LEU A 816 7.00 -28.96 20.25
C LEU A 816 8.24 -29.73 19.79
N TYR A 817 8.38 -30.96 20.27
CA TYR A 817 9.47 -31.88 19.93
C TYR A 817 8.91 -33.24 19.49
N ASN A 818 9.60 -33.89 18.57
CA ASN A 818 9.33 -35.30 18.24
C ASN A 818 10.07 -36.26 19.20
N ASN A 819 9.94 -37.57 18.97
CA ASN A 819 10.62 -38.62 19.76
C ASN A 819 12.17 -38.57 19.69
N HIS A 820 12.76 -37.78 18.79
CA HIS A 820 14.21 -37.63 18.60
C HIS A 820 14.70 -36.25 19.06
N ASP A 821 13.94 -35.55 19.90
CA ASP A 821 14.23 -34.19 20.39
C ASP A 821 14.43 -33.13 19.29
N LYS A 822 13.89 -33.37 18.09
CA LYS A 822 13.88 -32.38 17.01
C LYS A 822 12.71 -31.43 17.19
N VAL A 823 13.00 -30.12 17.14
CA VAL A 823 11.99 -29.06 17.18
C VAL A 823 11.06 -29.17 15.98
N LEU A 824 9.76 -29.32 16.26
CA LEU A 824 8.69 -29.33 15.27
C LEU A 824 8.11 -27.93 15.07
N ALA A 825 7.85 -27.20 16.14
CA ALA A 825 7.21 -25.88 16.08
C ALA A 825 7.53 -25.05 17.33
N THR A 826 7.65 -23.73 17.20
CA THR A 826 7.82 -22.79 18.32
C THR A 826 6.88 -21.61 18.09
N PHE A 827 6.11 -21.24 19.10
CA PHE A 827 5.22 -20.07 19.06
C PHE A 827 5.02 -19.50 20.47
N ASN A 828 4.58 -18.25 20.54
CA ASN A 828 4.24 -17.62 21.82
C ASN A 828 2.71 -17.66 22.02
N ALA A 829 2.28 -17.62 23.28
CA ALA A 829 0.87 -17.36 23.59
C ALA A 829 0.48 -16.00 23.02
N LYS A 830 -0.62 -15.98 22.26
CA LYS A 830 -1.06 -14.82 21.48
C LYS A 830 -2.09 -14.01 22.24
N ASP A 831 -3.36 -14.39 22.17
CA ASP A 831 -4.53 -13.70 22.74
C ASP A 831 -5.19 -14.55 23.84
N VAL A 832 -5.13 -15.87 23.74
CA VAL A 832 -5.66 -16.78 24.76
C VAL A 832 -4.70 -16.92 25.96
N ILE A 833 -4.42 -15.81 26.62
CA ILE A 833 -3.67 -15.66 27.89
C ILE A 833 -3.87 -14.24 28.41
N LYS A 834 -3.96 -14.06 29.73
CA LYS A 834 -3.78 -12.73 30.32
C LYS A 834 -2.30 -12.41 30.41
N HIS A 835 -1.81 -11.51 29.56
CA HIS A 835 -0.41 -11.08 29.61
C HIS A 835 -0.09 -10.22 30.84
N LYS A 836 -1.06 -9.45 31.34
CA LYS A 836 -0.89 -8.61 32.55
C LYS A 836 -1.60 -9.26 33.73
N ILE A 837 -0.84 -9.93 34.61
CA ILE A 837 -1.41 -10.65 35.77
C ILE A 837 -1.09 -9.93 37.07
N MET A 838 -2.12 -9.74 37.88
CA MET A 838 -2.04 -9.15 39.21
C MET A 838 -1.31 -10.08 40.20
N PRO A 839 -0.83 -9.57 41.34
CA PRO A 839 -0.26 -10.40 42.39
C PRO A 839 -1.21 -11.54 42.78
N LYS A 840 -0.70 -12.78 42.84
CA LYS A 840 -1.46 -14.01 43.16
C LYS A 840 -2.55 -14.39 42.16
N GLU A 841 -2.72 -13.64 41.08
CA GLU A 841 -3.67 -13.98 40.03
C GLU A 841 -3.14 -15.16 39.19
N THR A 842 -4.06 -16.09 38.87
CA THR A 842 -3.83 -17.20 37.95
C THR A 842 -4.51 -16.88 36.63
N THR A 843 -3.84 -17.17 35.50
CA THR A 843 -4.40 -17.13 34.15
C THR A 843 -4.29 -18.51 33.51
N SER A 844 -5.34 -18.95 32.83
CA SER A 844 -5.23 -20.04 31.87
C SER A 844 -4.61 -19.54 30.56
N PHE A 845 -3.93 -20.42 29.83
CA PHE A 845 -3.33 -20.08 28.54
C PHE A 845 -3.49 -21.20 27.50
N LYS A 846 -3.48 -20.79 26.23
CA LYS A 846 -3.40 -21.68 25.06
C LYS A 846 -2.37 -21.15 24.07
N VAL A 847 -1.51 -22.05 23.59
CA VAL A 847 -0.55 -21.79 22.52
C VAL A 847 -0.92 -22.64 21.31
N ASN A 848 -1.32 -21.95 20.24
CA ASN A 848 -1.53 -22.52 18.93
C ASN A 848 -0.24 -22.45 18.11
N PHE A 849 0.05 -23.48 17.32
CA PHE A 849 1.23 -23.50 16.45
C PHE A 849 0.83 -23.17 15.02
N GLU A 850 1.00 -21.91 14.65
CA GLU A 850 0.70 -21.42 13.31
C GLU A 850 1.89 -21.64 12.36
N GLU A 851 1.59 -21.98 11.11
CA GLU A 851 2.57 -21.91 10.02
C GLU A 851 2.26 -20.72 9.13
N ILE A 852 3.29 -20.31 8.39
CA ILE A 852 3.14 -19.36 7.31
C ILE A 852 2.56 -20.16 6.15
N SER A 853 1.27 -19.97 5.88
CA SER A 853 0.60 -20.53 4.71
C SER A 853 1.46 -20.35 3.45
N TRP A 854 1.41 -21.30 2.52
CA TRP A 854 1.98 -21.17 1.15
C TRP A 854 3.51 -21.23 0.99
N LEU A 855 4.27 -21.72 1.98
CA LEU A 855 5.71 -22.02 1.82
C LEU A 855 5.99 -23.19 0.84
N LYS A 856 5.04 -24.11 0.65
CA LYS A 856 5.17 -25.23 -0.31
C LYS A 856 4.80 -24.73 -1.72
N LYS A 857 5.76 -24.79 -2.65
CA LYS A 857 5.62 -24.37 -4.06
C LYS A 857 4.53 -25.11 -4.85
N ASP A 858 4.02 -26.22 -4.34
CA ASP A 858 3.18 -27.17 -5.08
C ASP A 858 1.67 -27.03 -4.80
N VAL A 859 1.24 -26.08 -3.96
CA VAL A 859 -0.19 -25.83 -3.68
C VAL A 859 -0.70 -24.69 -4.56
N ALA A 860 -1.63 -25.01 -5.46
CA ALA A 860 -2.29 -24.02 -6.30
C ALA A 860 -3.09 -23.03 -5.43
N GLN A 861 -2.89 -21.74 -5.68
CA GLN A 861 -3.56 -20.66 -4.96
C GLN A 861 -5.08 -20.74 -5.16
N PRO A 862 -5.90 -20.63 -4.11
CA PRO A 862 -7.34 -20.48 -4.27
C PRO A 862 -7.63 -19.13 -4.96
N THR A 863 -8.52 -19.15 -5.94
CA THR A 863 -8.95 -17.95 -6.69
C THR A 863 -9.90 -17.05 -5.89
N THR A 864 -10.37 -17.51 -4.73
CA THR A 864 -11.34 -16.81 -3.88
C THR A 864 -10.88 -16.83 -2.43
N PHE A 865 -10.84 -15.63 -1.84
CA PHE A 865 -10.47 -15.39 -0.45
C PHE A 865 -11.47 -16.07 0.51
N ASN A 866 -10.99 -16.97 1.38
CA ASN A 866 -11.80 -17.56 2.45
C ASN A 866 -11.45 -16.90 3.81
N PRO A 867 -12.37 -16.12 4.41
CA PRO A 867 -12.13 -15.43 5.68
C PRO A 867 -12.02 -16.34 6.91
N ASN A 868 -12.32 -17.64 6.79
CA ASN A 868 -12.19 -18.60 7.88
C ASN A 868 -10.93 -19.47 7.75
N GLU A 869 -10.04 -19.16 6.80
CA GLU A 869 -8.84 -19.95 6.52
C GLU A 869 -7.74 -19.64 7.53
N TYR A 870 -7.76 -20.41 8.63
CA TYR A 870 -6.62 -20.59 9.52
C TYR A 870 -5.74 -21.71 8.94
N THR A 871 -4.42 -21.50 8.86
CA THR A 871 -3.49 -22.54 8.41
C THR A 871 -2.70 -23.06 9.61
N PRO A 872 -3.16 -24.14 10.27
CA PRO A 872 -2.37 -24.80 11.30
C PRO A 872 -1.06 -25.27 10.69
N LYS A 873 0.01 -25.31 11.48
CA LYS A 873 1.26 -25.90 11.02
C LYS A 873 1.05 -27.35 10.63
N ASP A 874 1.49 -27.72 9.43
CA ASP A 874 1.45 -29.11 8.97
C ASP A 874 2.57 -29.88 9.68
N ILE A 875 2.26 -30.35 10.89
CA ILE A 875 3.16 -31.14 11.70
C ILE A 875 3.11 -32.57 11.17
N SER A 876 4.04 -32.89 10.25
CA SER A 876 4.12 -34.19 9.57
C SER A 876 4.41 -35.39 10.48
N GLU A 877 4.87 -35.14 11.71
CA GLU A 877 5.24 -36.16 12.70
C GLU A 877 4.50 -35.91 14.02
N THR A 878 4.02 -36.96 14.69
CA THR A 878 3.36 -36.85 16.00
C THR A 878 4.32 -36.24 17.04
N PRO A 879 4.01 -35.08 17.65
CA PRO A 879 4.81 -34.54 18.74
C PRO A 879 4.77 -35.49 19.94
N ALA A 880 5.93 -35.67 20.56
CA ALA A 880 6.12 -36.57 21.69
C ALA A 880 6.33 -35.81 23.00
N ASN A 881 6.91 -34.61 22.92
CA ASN A 881 7.27 -33.80 24.07
C ASN A 881 7.10 -32.31 23.76
N PHE A 882 7.08 -31.48 24.80
CA PHE A 882 7.03 -30.03 24.67
C PHE A 882 7.87 -29.35 25.74
N ASP A 883 8.24 -28.08 25.50
CA ASP A 883 8.76 -27.19 26.54
C ASP A 883 7.91 -25.92 26.63
N ILE A 884 7.91 -25.30 27.82
CA ILE A 884 7.32 -23.98 28.05
C ILE A 884 8.36 -23.10 28.73
N GLN A 885 8.57 -21.92 28.17
CA GLN A 885 9.42 -20.87 28.72
C GLN A 885 8.55 -19.66 29.01
N SER A 886 8.31 -19.39 30.29
CA SER A 886 7.62 -18.20 30.75
C SER A 886 8.63 -17.20 31.30
N ALA A 887 8.44 -15.92 30.99
CA ALA A 887 9.23 -14.83 31.55
C ALA A 887 8.32 -13.74 32.08
N GLY A 888 8.52 -13.35 33.34
CA GLY A 888 7.81 -12.27 33.99
C GLY A 888 8.63 -10.98 34.00
N ASN A 889 8.00 -9.86 33.72
CA ASN A 889 8.59 -8.53 33.95
C ASN A 889 7.66 -7.69 34.82
N VAL A 890 8.21 -6.74 35.58
CA VAL A 890 7.38 -5.83 36.37
C VAL A 890 6.56 -4.96 35.42
N ALA A 891 5.23 -5.06 35.53
CA ALA A 891 4.29 -4.21 34.82
C ALA A 891 3.89 -3.01 35.71
N ILE A 892 3.47 -1.91 35.09
CA ILE A 892 2.97 -0.71 35.82
C ILE A 892 1.65 -0.15 35.29
N THR A 893 1.15 -0.65 34.16
CA THR A 893 -0.04 -0.15 33.47
C THR A 893 -0.94 -1.29 33.00
N ASP A 894 -2.19 -0.94 32.64
CA ASP A 894 -3.19 -1.83 32.02
C ASP A 894 -3.68 -2.99 32.92
N PHE A 895 -3.98 -2.69 34.19
CA PHE A 895 -4.41 -3.66 35.24
C PHE A 895 -5.90 -3.62 35.60
N TYR A 896 -6.77 -3.16 34.72
CA TYR A 896 -8.15 -2.91 35.10
C TYR A 896 -8.94 -4.21 35.30
N ILE A 897 -9.31 -4.50 36.55
CA ILE A 897 -10.01 -5.73 36.96
C ILE A 897 -11.42 -5.48 37.51
N GLN A 898 -11.92 -4.24 37.45
CA GLN A 898 -13.15 -3.83 38.13
C GLN A 898 -14.43 -4.14 37.33
N VAL A 899 -14.40 -5.28 36.63
CA VAL A 899 -15.56 -5.86 35.95
C VAL A 899 -15.85 -7.19 36.62
N THR A 900 -17.12 -7.44 36.91
CA THR A 900 -17.58 -8.69 37.52
C THR A 900 -18.57 -9.41 36.63
N LEU A 901 -18.61 -10.73 36.75
CA LEU A 901 -19.57 -11.60 36.10
C LEU A 901 -20.81 -11.77 36.99
N SER A 902 -22.00 -11.69 36.40
CA SER A 902 -23.29 -11.86 37.07
C SER A 902 -24.29 -12.56 36.14
N ASP A 903 -25.39 -13.07 36.72
CA ASP A 903 -26.53 -13.64 35.98
C ASP A 903 -26.12 -14.72 34.95
N LEU A 904 -25.23 -15.64 35.33
CA LEU A 904 -24.72 -16.69 34.45
C LEU A 904 -25.76 -17.81 34.27
N GLU A 905 -26.20 -18.01 33.04
CA GLU A 905 -27.19 -19.02 32.66
C GLU A 905 -26.67 -19.87 31.50
N ILE A 906 -26.98 -21.17 31.54
CA ILE A 906 -26.61 -22.10 30.47
C ILE A 906 -27.88 -22.66 29.86
N GLU A 907 -28.14 -22.28 28.61
CA GLU A 907 -29.32 -22.71 27.87
C GLU A 907 -28.89 -23.23 26.50
N ASN A 908 -29.37 -24.41 26.08
CA ASN A 908 -29.16 -24.92 24.71
C ASN A 908 -27.69 -24.91 24.24
N ASN A 909 -26.74 -25.27 25.12
CA ASN A 909 -25.29 -25.25 24.85
C ASN A 909 -24.69 -23.84 24.63
N HIS A 910 -25.40 -22.80 25.06
CA HIS A 910 -24.94 -21.42 25.10
C HIS A 910 -24.75 -20.98 26.55
N LEU A 911 -23.64 -20.32 26.82
CA LEU A 911 -23.31 -19.67 28.07
C LEU A 911 -23.68 -18.19 27.93
N LYS A 912 -24.74 -17.78 28.62
CA LYS A 912 -25.21 -16.41 28.68
C LYS A 912 -24.88 -15.81 30.04
N GLY A 913 -24.54 -14.54 30.05
CA GLY A 913 -24.28 -13.85 31.31
C GLY A 913 -24.16 -12.36 31.13
N THR A 914 -23.93 -11.66 32.24
CA THR A 914 -23.83 -10.21 32.28
C THR A 914 -22.52 -9.78 32.93
N LEU A 915 -21.76 -8.92 32.24
CA LEU A 915 -20.62 -8.22 32.79
C LEU A 915 -21.09 -6.88 33.37
N PHE A 916 -20.70 -6.60 34.62
CA PHE A 916 -20.99 -5.35 35.29
C PHE A 916 -19.68 -4.66 35.68
N ASN A 917 -19.48 -3.44 35.20
CA ASN A 917 -18.31 -2.64 35.53
C ASN A 917 -18.61 -1.78 36.75
N TYR A 918 -18.04 -2.13 37.90
CA TYR A 918 -18.24 -1.43 39.15
C TYR A 918 -17.15 -0.39 39.46
N GLY A 919 -16.16 -0.26 38.57
CA GLY A 919 -15.03 0.65 38.75
C GLY A 919 -15.23 2.02 38.09
N ILE A 920 -14.12 2.75 37.90
CA ILE A 920 -14.11 4.15 37.46
C ILE A 920 -13.65 4.37 36.02
N GLN A 921 -13.26 3.30 35.30
CA GLN A 921 -12.82 3.40 33.90
C GLN A 921 -13.72 2.58 32.97
N GLU A 922 -13.84 2.99 31.71
CA GLU A 922 -14.62 2.27 30.69
C GLU A 922 -13.76 1.17 30.06
N VAL A 923 -14.27 -0.07 30.08
CA VAL A 923 -13.61 -1.18 29.39
C VAL A 923 -14.03 -1.18 27.94
N THR A 924 -13.09 -0.91 27.04
CA THR A 924 -13.38 -0.76 25.62
C THR A 924 -13.47 -2.09 24.89
N VAL A 925 -12.57 -3.04 25.18
CA VAL A 925 -12.62 -4.40 24.60
C VAL A 925 -12.48 -5.43 25.73
N PRO A 926 -13.60 -5.97 26.23
CA PRO A 926 -13.60 -7.06 27.19
C PRO A 926 -13.35 -8.40 26.49
N GLU A 927 -12.44 -9.20 27.04
CA GLU A 927 -12.19 -10.59 26.64
C GLU A 927 -12.57 -11.52 27.78
N LEU A 928 -13.29 -12.60 27.45
CA LEU A 928 -13.54 -13.72 28.34
C LEU A 928 -12.64 -14.89 27.95
N LEU A 929 -11.83 -15.37 28.89
CA LEU A 929 -11.11 -16.64 28.74
C LEU A 929 -11.95 -17.75 29.39
N ILE A 930 -12.30 -18.76 28.61
CA ILE A 930 -13.19 -19.85 29.03
C ILE A 930 -12.39 -21.14 29.04
N SER A 931 -12.06 -21.61 30.24
CA SER A 931 -11.32 -22.84 30.46
C SER A 931 -12.27 -23.98 30.78
N TYR A 932 -12.08 -25.11 30.10
CA TYR A 932 -12.90 -26.31 30.20
C TYR A 932 -12.16 -27.40 30.98
N TYR A 933 -12.87 -28.09 31.88
CA TYR A 933 -12.29 -29.11 32.75
C TYR A 933 -13.10 -30.41 32.75
N THR A 934 -12.42 -31.53 33.01
CA THR A 934 -13.01 -32.88 33.12
C THR A 934 -13.77 -33.06 34.43
N ASP A 935 -14.45 -34.22 34.60
CA ASP A 935 -15.07 -34.63 35.87
C ASP A 935 -14.08 -34.64 37.04
N GLN A 936 -12.81 -34.95 36.77
CA GLN A 936 -11.71 -34.95 37.73
C GLN A 936 -11.13 -33.55 37.99
N LYS A 937 -11.79 -32.49 37.47
CA LYS A 937 -11.35 -31.09 37.53
C LYS A 937 -9.97 -30.87 36.91
N GLU A 938 -9.65 -31.61 35.85
CA GLU A 938 -8.42 -31.38 35.11
C GLU A 938 -8.66 -30.52 33.86
N LEU A 939 -7.76 -29.58 33.59
CA LEU A 939 -7.84 -28.71 32.40
C LEU A 939 -7.82 -29.56 31.11
N LEU A 940 -8.78 -29.28 30.22
CA LEU A 940 -9.01 -29.99 28.95
C LEU A 940 -8.80 -29.08 27.73
N TYR A 941 -9.26 -27.83 27.79
CA TYR A 941 -9.15 -26.86 26.71
C TYR A 941 -9.30 -25.43 27.25
N VAL A 942 -8.76 -24.43 26.56
CA VAL A 942 -8.97 -23.01 26.86
C VAL A 942 -9.41 -22.30 25.59
N ASP A 943 -10.51 -21.57 25.66
CA ASP A 943 -11.03 -20.74 24.57
C ASP A 943 -11.14 -19.28 24.99
N HIS A 944 -11.44 -18.40 24.04
CA HIS A 944 -11.61 -16.98 24.29
C HIS A 944 -12.84 -16.43 23.56
N TYR A 945 -13.37 -15.31 24.06
CA TYR A 945 -14.48 -14.60 23.44
C TYR A 945 -14.35 -13.09 23.67
N PHE A 946 -14.20 -12.33 22.58
CA PHE A 946 -14.22 -10.87 22.63
C PHE A 946 -15.66 -10.36 22.59
N LEU A 947 -16.01 -9.48 23.52
CA LEU A 947 -17.26 -8.76 23.47
C LEU A 947 -17.18 -7.66 22.41
N ARG A 948 -18.28 -7.51 21.65
CA ARG A 948 -18.35 -6.56 20.54
C ARG A 948 -18.49 -5.10 21.01
N GLU A 949 -19.06 -4.93 22.20
CA GLU A 949 -19.37 -3.66 22.86
C GLU A 949 -18.62 -3.61 24.20
N GLY A 950 -18.18 -2.42 24.57
CA GLY A 950 -17.48 -2.16 25.82
C GLY A 950 -18.40 -2.19 27.05
N VAL A 951 -17.81 -2.29 28.24
CA VAL A 951 -18.54 -2.21 29.51
C VAL A 951 -18.26 -0.88 30.18
N ARG A 952 -19.24 0.02 30.14
CA ARG A 952 -19.14 1.35 30.75
C ARG A 952 -19.30 1.29 32.26
N VAL A 953 -18.79 2.32 32.92
CA VAL A 953 -18.88 2.50 34.38
C VAL A 953 -20.34 2.40 34.84
N GLN A 954 -20.56 1.51 35.81
CA GLN A 954 -21.85 1.10 36.39
C GLN A 954 -22.92 0.64 35.39
N ARG A 955 -22.51 0.10 34.25
CA ARG A 955 -23.43 -0.47 33.27
C ARG A 955 -23.22 -1.96 33.12
N LYS A 956 -24.29 -2.61 32.67
CA LYS A 956 -24.33 -4.03 32.35
C LYS A 956 -24.11 -4.25 30.86
N GLN A 957 -23.30 -5.24 30.51
CA GLN A 957 -23.17 -5.72 29.14
C GLN A 957 -23.42 -7.22 29.09
N TYR A 958 -24.32 -7.64 28.21
CA TYR A 958 -24.68 -9.05 28.04
C TYR A 958 -23.75 -9.74 27.05
N PHE A 959 -23.49 -11.02 27.26
CA PHE A 959 -22.80 -11.87 26.30
C PHE A 959 -23.56 -13.19 26.08
N ASP A 960 -23.38 -13.75 24.89
CA ASP A 960 -23.88 -15.07 24.50
C ASP A 960 -22.74 -15.81 23.79
N TYR A 961 -22.18 -16.81 24.48
CA TYR A 961 -21.08 -17.62 24.00
C TYR A 961 -21.54 -19.05 23.75
N LYS A 962 -21.25 -19.57 22.55
CA LYS A 962 -21.56 -20.97 22.21
C LYS A 962 -20.46 -21.90 22.74
N MET A 963 -20.82 -22.80 23.66
CA MET A 963 -19.87 -23.77 24.21
C MET A 963 -19.39 -24.77 23.15
N LEU A 964 -18.12 -25.17 23.28
CA LEU A 964 -17.47 -26.09 22.36
C LEU A 964 -17.92 -27.55 22.55
N ASP A 965 -17.70 -28.38 21.53
CA ASP A 965 -17.82 -29.84 21.62
C ASP A 965 -16.44 -30.46 21.73
N LEU A 966 -16.06 -30.86 22.95
CA LEU A 966 -14.72 -31.36 23.27
C LEU A 966 -14.66 -32.89 23.32
N THR A 967 -15.68 -33.59 22.81
CA THR A 967 -15.71 -35.07 22.77
C THR A 967 -14.56 -35.69 21.97
N LYS A 968 -14.00 -34.93 21.01
CA LYS A 968 -12.84 -35.34 20.19
C LYS A 968 -11.50 -34.82 20.72
N CYS A 969 -11.47 -34.09 21.84
CA CYS A 969 -10.24 -33.60 22.43
C CYS A 969 -9.51 -34.73 23.16
N LYS A 970 -8.23 -34.91 22.87
CA LYS A 970 -7.38 -35.94 23.50
C LYS A 970 -6.17 -35.30 24.15
N ILE A 971 -5.91 -35.62 25.42
CA ILE A 971 -4.66 -35.26 26.10
C ILE A 971 -3.59 -36.26 25.68
N ILE A 972 -2.49 -35.78 25.10
CA ILE A 972 -1.37 -36.61 24.66
C ILE A 972 -0.34 -36.72 25.78
N LEU A 973 0.03 -35.59 26.36
CA LEU A 973 1.02 -35.50 27.42
C LEU A 973 0.60 -34.43 28.44
N SER A 974 0.78 -34.73 29.71
CA SER A 974 0.60 -33.78 30.82
C SER A 974 1.86 -33.84 31.68
N SER A 975 2.67 -32.79 31.65
CA SER A 975 3.98 -32.77 32.32
C SER A 975 4.43 -31.34 32.63
N LEU A 976 5.05 -31.16 33.80
CA LEU A 976 5.72 -29.91 34.20
C LEU A 976 7.26 -30.03 34.17
N ALA A 977 7.80 -31.19 33.75
CA ALA A 977 9.23 -31.47 33.84
C ALA A 977 10.10 -30.52 32.99
N THR A 978 9.56 -30.08 31.85
CA THR A 978 10.19 -29.21 30.85
C THR A 978 9.58 -27.82 30.83
N CYS A 979 9.11 -27.34 31.99
CA CYS A 979 8.57 -26.00 32.18
C CYS A 979 9.58 -25.13 32.92
N TYR A 980 9.83 -23.93 32.38
CA TYR A 980 10.81 -22.97 32.90
C TYR A 980 10.16 -21.61 33.11
N VAL A 981 10.55 -20.95 34.20
CA VAL A 981 10.14 -19.58 34.54
C VAL A 981 11.39 -18.75 34.79
N ASN A 982 11.51 -17.61 34.12
CA ASN A 982 12.67 -16.71 34.22
C ASN A 982 14.02 -17.43 34.02
N GLY A 983 14.02 -18.49 33.20
CA GLY A 983 15.19 -19.33 32.92
C GLY A 983 15.51 -20.41 33.97
N LEU A 984 14.70 -20.56 35.01
CA LEU A 984 14.86 -21.58 36.05
C LEU A 984 13.78 -22.68 35.94
N PRO A 985 14.06 -23.93 36.37
CA PRO A 985 13.05 -24.98 36.41
C PRO A 985 11.86 -24.59 37.29
N ASN A 986 10.64 -24.79 36.80
CA ASN A 986 9.40 -24.41 37.47
C ASN A 986 9.29 -25.00 38.90
N GLY A 987 9.73 -26.25 39.08
CA GLY A 987 9.66 -26.93 40.38
C GLY A 987 10.57 -26.35 41.46
N ASP A 988 11.66 -25.70 41.10
CA ASP A 988 12.62 -25.12 42.06
C ASP A 988 12.12 -23.77 42.60
N LEU A 989 11.52 -22.95 41.74
CA LEU A 989 10.90 -21.68 42.10
C LEU A 989 9.67 -21.87 43.01
N ALA A 990 8.75 -22.75 42.61
CA ALA A 990 7.52 -23.03 43.34
C ALA A 990 7.77 -23.38 44.82
N ARG A 991 8.78 -24.22 45.08
CA ARG A 991 9.15 -24.68 46.43
C ARG A 991 9.75 -23.59 47.31
N THR A 992 10.31 -22.54 46.70
CA THR A 992 11.02 -21.48 47.42
C THR A 992 10.05 -20.46 48.03
N ILE A 993 8.98 -20.09 47.31
CA ILE A 993 7.99 -19.12 47.80
C ILE A 993 6.80 -19.80 48.50
N ILE A 994 6.22 -20.86 47.92
CA ILE A 994 5.02 -21.52 48.44
C ILE A 994 5.29 -23.02 48.63
N PRO A 995 6.03 -23.41 49.68
CA PRO A 995 6.47 -24.80 49.89
C PRO A 995 5.32 -25.79 50.16
N LYS A 996 4.16 -25.30 50.60
CA LYS A 996 2.93 -26.10 50.79
C LYS A 996 1.76 -25.40 50.09
N ARG A 997 1.36 -25.92 48.93
CA ARG A 997 0.21 -25.43 48.16
C ARG A 997 -1.02 -26.29 48.47
N ASP A 998 -2.12 -25.65 48.81
CA ASP A 998 -3.42 -26.30 48.87
C ASP A 998 -4.04 -26.32 47.46
N ARG A 999 -4.16 -27.51 46.88
CA ARG A 999 -4.70 -27.71 45.52
C ARG A 999 -6.22 -27.84 45.49
N GLU A 1000 -6.88 -27.86 46.65
CA GLU A 1000 -8.34 -27.98 46.72
C GLU A 1000 -9.03 -26.63 46.57
N VAL A 1001 -8.43 -25.54 47.04
CA VAL A 1001 -9.00 -24.18 46.96
C VAL A 1001 -9.24 -23.72 45.51
N GLU A 1002 -8.30 -23.97 44.60
CA GLU A 1002 -8.45 -23.60 43.17
C GLU A 1002 -9.56 -24.41 42.49
N LYS A 1003 -9.82 -25.64 42.96
CA LYS A 1003 -10.86 -26.53 42.43
C LYS A 1003 -12.27 -26.16 42.90
N GLU A 1004 -12.41 -25.40 43.99
CA GLU A 1004 -13.71 -24.96 44.51
C GLU A 1004 -14.32 -23.83 43.67
N LEU A 1005 -13.51 -23.09 42.91
CA LEU A 1005 -13.93 -21.96 42.07
C LEU A 1005 -14.47 -22.37 40.69
N LEU A 1006 -14.50 -23.67 40.38
CA LEU A 1006 -14.97 -24.18 39.09
C LEU A 1006 -16.50 -24.30 39.05
N GLN A 1007 -17.12 -23.79 37.98
CA GLN A 1007 -18.56 -23.88 37.79
C GLN A 1007 -18.92 -25.23 37.16
N LYS A 1008 -19.80 -25.99 37.80
CA LYS A 1008 -20.27 -27.28 37.29
C LYS A 1008 -21.25 -27.07 36.15
N VAL A 1009 -21.04 -27.75 35.02
CA VAL A 1009 -21.84 -27.61 33.80
C VAL A 1009 -22.04 -28.95 33.12
N ASN A 1010 -23.15 -29.13 32.40
CA ASN A 1010 -23.40 -30.34 31.61
C ASN A 1010 -22.96 -30.11 30.15
N GLY A 1011 -21.66 -30.22 29.91
CA GLY A 1011 -21.02 -29.96 28.63
C GLY A 1011 -20.81 -31.20 27.77
N LYS A 1012 -20.54 -31.01 26.47
CA LYS A 1012 -20.16 -32.10 25.57
C LYS A 1012 -18.67 -32.42 25.71
N GLY A 1013 -18.36 -33.41 26.55
CA GLY A 1013 -16.98 -33.86 26.80
C GLY A 1013 -16.23 -33.10 27.90
N PHE A 1014 -16.93 -32.28 28.70
CA PHE A 1014 -16.41 -31.55 29.85
C PHE A 1014 -17.51 -31.36 30.92
N SER A 1015 -17.11 -31.13 32.17
CA SER A 1015 -18.04 -31.11 33.31
C SER A 1015 -17.93 -29.88 34.20
N TYR A 1016 -16.86 -29.11 34.04
CA TYR A 1016 -16.69 -27.84 34.71
C TYR A 1016 -16.09 -26.79 33.77
N ILE A 1017 -16.36 -25.52 34.07
CA ILE A 1017 -15.75 -24.37 33.39
C ILE A 1017 -15.21 -23.36 34.41
N LYS A 1018 -14.24 -22.57 33.97
CA LYS A 1018 -13.74 -21.37 34.63
C LYS A 1018 -13.79 -20.23 33.62
N ILE A 1019 -14.22 -19.05 34.07
CA ILE A 1019 -14.31 -17.84 33.25
C ILE A 1019 -13.39 -16.80 33.87
N GLU A 1020 -12.44 -16.30 33.09
CA GLU A 1020 -11.53 -15.22 33.46
C GLU A 1020 -11.79 -14.01 32.55
N MET A 1021 -11.50 -12.80 33.03
CA MET A 1021 -11.71 -11.57 32.27
C MET A 1021 -10.38 -10.87 32.01
N ASN A 1022 -10.18 -10.44 30.77
CA ASN A 1022 -9.04 -9.64 30.34
C ASN A 1022 -9.55 -8.37 29.66
N ASN A 1023 -9.39 -7.23 30.33
CA ASN A 1023 -10.07 -5.98 29.97
C ASN A 1023 -9.10 -4.99 29.36
N TYR A 1024 -9.27 -4.70 28.07
CA TYR A 1024 -8.54 -3.64 27.40
C TYR A 1024 -9.26 -2.29 27.54
N ILE A 1025 -8.53 -1.27 27.98
CA ILE A 1025 -8.98 0.12 28.03
C ILE A 1025 -8.32 0.91 26.90
N GLY A 1026 -9.13 1.49 26.01
CA GLY A 1026 -8.65 2.26 24.88
C GLY A 1026 -8.00 3.60 25.26
N ASN A 1027 -8.56 4.27 26.26
CA ASN A 1027 -8.08 5.56 26.77
C ASN A 1027 -7.98 5.52 28.31
N PRO A 1028 -6.93 4.89 28.86
CA PRO A 1028 -6.74 4.83 30.31
C PRO A 1028 -6.60 6.24 30.86
N LYS A 1029 -7.32 6.53 31.96
CA LYS A 1029 -7.31 7.83 32.63
C LYS A 1029 -6.37 7.86 33.81
#